data_AF-A0AA46W7Z0-F1
#
_entry.id   AF-A0AA46W7Z0-F1
#
_cell.length_a   1.000
_cell.length_b   1.000
_cell.length_c   1.000
_cell.angle_alpha   90.00
_cell.angle_beta   90.00
_cell.angle_gamma   90.00
#
_symmetry.space_group_name_H-M   'P 1'
#
loop_
_entity.id
_entity.type
_entity.pdbx_description
1 polymer ?
#
loop_
_entity_poly.entity_id
_entity_poly.type
_entity_poly.pdbx_seq_one_letter_code
_entity_poly.pdbx_strand_id
1 'polypeptide(L)'
;MSNKNASFYIENIPANKHLANKTIEIVYKEYEAVTNTEDNTVEIGKFLEKKRGYGPYFFAELLDYCLRIARYAPNPPYVKKIFDKSLRHFTTFTHKSKIVYDKKGLIKSYLLDTFAFRNILFNFQYNTKEQLTEWTATIEDSVIHTRKFFYYENGMLQRRIKDCCGYSEEWRYDKNGELLQYIQNWGKDIKTINYDPNEKEEESDTDELIEYDETGAKIVYHEKGNKEVIHYDENGRIVEIKFFEIYYKDFRVEKTITYKFFDGKVERTTIYADREKTVILFKDIERKKMESYTTDLEGKNNILLFRDVKYKEEPDDSLDYDRYDENVFSCTQYDENGNETKKYIRTYFENGLWETVYYEKGVPKSIIRKEYNIFKNLNYMYTQAFKEAVAYCKANNLFVGYGNPNGKVLVIGKEAAHIPQEETTENLEKKKEELFQSNVSQWEHILSTNEVPNYDGERPISHENPLYAYGNQFNKRDIRKEGKPYNGGTSSTYLNYEKLYEQLFLQGEKLEKINFQKEFFITEFSDYPTKESYKNEDIEALRKQSIEERKPLFAMPFFKEFPIVIVAAGNYPSRYHINLEQTFDVQWEEKTTEVGKKNWYNLHFSKDNKRILIHTRQLSNSFSRELIPAIVKEAKKFLK
;
A
#
# COMPACT_ATOMS: atom_id res chain seq x y z
N MET A 1 16.24 33.55 -5.86
CA MET A 1 15.08 33.52 -4.94
C MET A 1 14.00 32.67 -5.59
N SER A 2 13.46 31.69 -4.87
CA SER A 2 12.64 30.59 -5.40
C SER A 2 11.30 31.07 -5.97
N ASN A 3 10.98 30.63 -7.19
CA ASN A 3 9.66 30.70 -7.84
C ASN A 3 8.52 30.46 -6.82
N LYS A 4 7.83 31.54 -6.44
CA LYS A 4 6.77 31.54 -5.43
C LYS A 4 5.39 31.10 -5.96
N ASN A 5 5.24 30.83 -7.26
CA ASN A 5 3.92 30.75 -7.90
C ASN A 5 3.69 29.50 -8.77
N ALA A 6 4.16 28.33 -8.35
CA ALA A 6 3.73 27.09 -8.97
C ALA A 6 2.32 26.73 -8.46
N SER A 7 1.30 26.93 -9.30
CA SER A 7 -0.01 26.31 -9.11
C SER A 7 0.15 24.80 -9.30
N PHE A 8 0.21 24.06 -8.18
CA PHE A 8 0.29 22.60 -8.19
C PHE A 8 -1.05 22.02 -8.62
N TYR A 9 -1.02 21.38 -9.80
CA TYR A 9 -2.16 21.02 -10.66
C TYR A 9 -2.53 19.57 -10.41
N ILE A 10 -3.63 19.34 -9.70
CA ILE A 10 -4.15 17.99 -9.43
C ILE A 10 -5.66 18.06 -9.64
N GLU A 11 -6.06 18.12 -10.90
CA GLU A 11 -7.48 18.05 -11.28
C GLU A 11 -7.88 16.66 -11.77
N ASN A 12 -6.91 15.82 -12.13
CA ASN A 12 -7.19 14.52 -12.74
C ASN A 12 -6.29 13.43 -12.16
N ILE A 13 -6.89 12.54 -11.36
CA ILE A 13 -6.27 11.29 -10.91
C ILE A 13 -6.92 10.18 -11.73
N PRO A 14 -6.18 9.51 -12.64
CA PRO A 14 -6.78 8.51 -13.50
C PRO A 14 -7.27 7.30 -12.70
N ALA A 15 -8.46 6.80 -13.05
CA ALA A 15 -9.01 5.60 -12.46
C ALA A 15 -8.21 4.36 -12.88
N ASN A 16 -7.85 3.51 -11.92
CA ASN A 16 -7.25 2.20 -12.18
C ASN A 16 -8.28 1.10 -11.99
N LYS A 17 -8.92 0.67 -13.09
CA LYS A 17 -9.96 -0.36 -13.08
C LYS A 17 -9.45 -1.71 -12.58
N HIS A 18 -8.18 -2.05 -12.79
CA HIS A 18 -7.59 -3.29 -12.27
C HIS A 18 -7.48 -3.30 -10.74
N LEU A 19 -7.48 -2.13 -10.12
CA LEU A 19 -7.38 -1.94 -8.68
C LEU A 19 -8.71 -1.57 -8.02
N ALA A 20 -9.83 -1.58 -8.75
CA ALA A 20 -11.15 -1.32 -8.19
C ALA A 20 -11.45 -2.21 -6.98
N ASN A 21 -11.96 -1.61 -5.90
CA ASN A 21 -12.20 -2.23 -4.59
C ASN A 21 -10.97 -2.86 -3.92
N LYS A 22 -9.75 -2.50 -4.33
CA LYS A 22 -8.53 -3.02 -3.72
C LYS A 22 -7.87 -1.99 -2.81
N THR A 23 -7.19 -2.50 -1.82
CA THR A 23 -6.22 -1.75 -1.03
C THR A 23 -4.84 -2.28 -1.40
N ILE A 24 -3.88 -1.42 -1.67
CA ILE A 24 -2.55 -1.84 -2.10
C ILE A 24 -1.45 -1.16 -1.31
N GLU A 25 -0.31 -1.84 -1.22
CA GLU A 25 0.98 -1.25 -0.88
C GLU A 25 1.81 -1.17 -2.14
N ILE A 26 2.31 0.00 -2.52
CA ILE A 26 3.30 0.08 -3.61
C ILE A 26 4.66 -0.32 -3.06
N VAL A 27 5.34 -1.22 -3.77
CA VAL A 27 6.70 -1.64 -3.45
C VAL A 27 7.58 -1.58 -4.70
N TYR A 28 8.82 -1.13 -4.53
CA TYR A 28 9.81 -1.08 -5.60
C TYR A 28 10.90 -2.10 -5.29
N LYS A 29 11.14 -3.01 -6.24
CA LYS A 29 12.13 -4.08 -6.10
C LYS A 29 13.16 -3.96 -7.20
N GLU A 30 14.44 -4.11 -6.82
CA GLU A 30 15.53 -4.21 -7.78
C GLU A 30 15.99 -5.66 -7.89
N TYR A 31 16.23 -6.07 -9.13
CA TYR A 31 16.72 -7.38 -9.51
C TYR A 31 17.96 -7.22 -10.36
N GLU A 32 18.80 -8.25 -10.36
CA GLU A 32 19.84 -8.42 -11.36
C GLU A 32 19.19 -8.58 -12.74
N ALA A 33 19.81 -7.98 -13.75
CA ALA A 33 19.39 -8.19 -15.14
C ALA A 33 20.22 -9.32 -15.75
N VAL A 34 19.58 -10.36 -16.27
CA VAL A 34 20.24 -11.51 -16.89
C VAL A 34 19.88 -11.56 -18.36
N THR A 35 20.88 -11.64 -19.22
CA THR A 35 20.65 -11.80 -20.66
C THR A 35 20.44 -13.27 -20.98
N ASN A 36 19.29 -13.60 -21.55
CA ASN A 36 19.03 -14.91 -22.11
C ASN A 36 19.86 -15.09 -23.40
N THR A 37 20.72 -16.10 -23.42
CA THR A 37 21.66 -16.35 -24.53
C THR A 37 21.00 -16.91 -25.79
N GLU A 38 19.78 -17.44 -25.69
CA GLU A 38 19.07 -18.05 -26.83
C GLU A 38 18.34 -17.01 -27.69
N ASP A 39 17.77 -15.97 -27.08
CA ASP A 39 16.95 -14.97 -27.77
C ASP A 39 17.39 -13.50 -27.54
N ASN A 40 18.50 -13.29 -26.84
CA ASN A 40 19.03 -11.97 -26.46
C ASN A 40 18.04 -11.09 -25.67
N THR A 41 17.04 -11.68 -25.02
CA THR A 41 16.13 -10.95 -24.14
C THR A 41 16.77 -10.70 -22.77
N VAL A 42 16.30 -9.65 -22.09
CA VAL A 42 16.72 -9.36 -20.71
C VAL A 42 15.65 -9.85 -19.75
N GLU A 43 16.04 -10.76 -18.87
CA GLU A 43 15.16 -11.40 -17.89
C GLU A 43 15.54 -11.02 -16.46
N ILE A 44 14.61 -11.28 -15.53
CA ILE A 44 14.83 -11.06 -14.11
C ILE A 44 15.76 -12.13 -13.56
N GLY A 45 16.88 -11.70 -13.00
CA GLY A 45 17.79 -12.54 -12.24
C GLY A 45 17.49 -12.55 -10.75
N LYS A 46 18.57 -12.62 -9.97
CA LYS A 46 18.49 -12.65 -8.50
C LYS A 46 17.89 -11.35 -7.96
N PHE A 47 17.00 -11.48 -6.96
CA PHE A 47 16.57 -10.33 -6.17
C PHE A 47 17.76 -9.69 -5.45
N LEU A 48 17.97 -8.39 -5.68
CA LEU A 48 19.08 -7.64 -5.08
C LEU A 48 18.62 -7.01 -3.77
N GLU A 49 17.68 -6.08 -3.84
CA GLU A 49 17.15 -5.39 -2.66
C GLU A 49 15.79 -4.74 -2.91
N LYS A 50 15.11 -4.40 -1.80
CA LYS A 50 13.99 -3.46 -1.85
C LYS A 50 14.58 -2.06 -1.97
N LYS A 51 14.25 -1.35 -3.05
CA LYS A 51 14.70 0.03 -3.21
C LYS A 51 13.86 0.98 -2.37
N ARG A 52 14.49 2.08 -1.97
CA ARG A 52 13.77 3.25 -1.44
C ARG A 52 12.93 3.80 -2.58
N GLY A 53 11.62 3.57 -2.53
CA GLY A 53 10.69 4.07 -3.52
C GLY A 53 10.63 5.60 -3.46
N TYR A 54 10.70 6.23 -4.63
CA TYR A 54 10.21 7.59 -4.78
C TYR A 54 8.70 7.43 -4.98
N GLY A 55 7.91 8.16 -4.20
CA GLY A 55 6.46 8.16 -4.41
C GLY A 55 6.14 8.60 -5.84
N PRO A 56 4.97 8.24 -6.39
CA PRO A 56 4.52 8.80 -7.67
C PRO A 56 4.67 10.31 -7.66
N TYR A 57 5.17 10.90 -8.76
CA TYR A 57 5.52 12.33 -8.86
C TYR A 57 4.43 13.26 -8.28
N PHE A 58 3.17 12.95 -8.60
CA PHE A 58 1.98 13.59 -8.04
C PHE A 58 1.96 13.69 -6.49
N PHE A 59 2.35 12.66 -5.76
CA PHE A 59 2.37 12.68 -4.29
C PHE A 59 3.56 13.44 -3.72
N ALA A 60 4.68 13.50 -4.45
CA ALA A 60 5.80 14.37 -4.10
C ALA A 60 5.39 15.84 -4.17
N GLU A 61 4.63 16.22 -5.21
CA GLU A 61 4.06 17.58 -5.32
C GLU A 61 3.07 17.89 -4.20
N LEU A 62 2.20 16.94 -3.86
CA LEU A 62 1.22 17.09 -2.78
C LEU A 62 1.90 17.29 -1.41
N LEU A 63 2.95 16.50 -1.15
CA LEU A 63 3.75 16.61 0.07
C LEU A 63 4.50 17.94 0.12
N ASP A 64 5.18 18.30 -0.97
CA ASP A 64 5.91 19.56 -1.07
C ASP A 64 4.97 20.77 -0.92
N TYR A 65 3.77 20.70 -1.48
CA TYR A 65 2.73 21.70 -1.28
C TYR A 65 2.29 21.82 0.19
N CYS A 66 2.02 20.69 0.86
CA CYS A 66 1.73 20.68 2.30
C CYS A 66 2.85 21.33 3.11
N LEU A 67 4.12 21.05 2.79
CA LEU A 67 5.29 21.66 3.42
C LEU A 67 5.37 23.18 3.20
N ARG A 68 5.10 23.65 1.98
CA ARG A 68 5.07 25.09 1.67
C ARG A 68 4.00 25.79 2.51
N ILE A 69 2.78 25.28 2.57
CA ILE A 69 1.69 25.91 3.34
C ILE A 69 2.02 25.96 4.82
N ALA A 70 2.56 24.87 5.35
CA ALA A 70 2.91 24.78 6.77
C ALA A 70 3.92 25.87 7.18
N ARG A 71 4.73 26.36 6.23
CA ARG A 71 5.70 27.45 6.42
C ARG A 71 5.06 28.84 6.52
N TYR A 72 3.88 29.04 5.92
CA TYR A 72 3.25 30.36 5.77
C TYR A 72 1.92 30.52 6.53
N ALA A 73 1.50 29.49 7.29
CA ALA A 73 0.28 29.58 8.10
C ALA A 73 0.45 30.58 9.28
N PRO A 74 -0.51 31.49 9.51
CA PRO A 74 -0.40 32.54 10.53
C PRO A 74 -0.45 32.00 11.98
N ASN A 75 -1.04 30.82 12.20
CA ASN A 75 -1.01 30.07 13.46
C ASN A 75 -0.92 28.57 13.14
N PRO A 76 0.29 28.02 12.92
CA PRO A 76 0.43 26.61 12.57
C PRO A 76 0.10 25.76 13.80
N PRO A 77 -1.00 24.96 13.82
CA PRO A 77 -1.41 24.29 15.05
C PRO A 77 -0.39 23.27 15.55
N TYR A 78 0.58 22.84 14.74
CA TYR A 78 1.53 21.79 15.13
C TYR A 78 2.87 21.81 14.38
N VAL A 79 3.27 22.93 13.75
CA VAL A 79 4.32 22.90 12.70
C VAL A 79 5.72 23.35 13.18
N LYS A 80 5.83 24.00 14.35
CA LYS A 80 7.14 24.53 14.79
C LYS A 80 8.17 23.44 15.13
N LYS A 81 7.74 22.27 15.61
CA LYS A 81 8.62 21.10 15.88
C LYS A 81 9.06 20.33 14.64
N ILE A 82 8.34 20.49 13.53
CA ILE A 82 8.52 19.76 12.28
C ILE A 82 9.69 20.32 11.45
N PHE A 83 9.88 21.63 11.50
CA PHE A 83 10.81 22.35 10.62
C PHE A 83 12.30 22.28 11.02
N ASP A 84 12.63 21.86 12.24
CA ASP A 84 14.03 21.76 12.69
C ASP A 84 14.80 20.63 12.00
N LYS A 85 14.12 19.72 11.29
CA LYS A 85 14.76 18.70 10.45
C LYS A 85 14.74 19.17 8.99
N SER A 86 15.94 19.33 8.41
CA SER A 86 16.20 20.02 7.15
C SER A 86 15.36 19.56 5.94
N LEU A 87 15.02 20.49 5.04
CA LEU A 87 14.28 20.26 3.79
C LEU A 87 14.89 19.17 2.87
N ARG A 88 16.22 18.99 2.94
CA ARG A 88 16.97 17.96 2.16
C ARG A 88 16.71 16.53 2.64
N HIS A 89 16.20 16.36 3.85
CA HIS A 89 15.77 15.10 4.43
C HIS A 89 14.24 14.88 4.28
N PHE A 90 13.60 15.38 3.21
CA PHE A 90 12.21 15.01 2.88
C PHE A 90 12.05 14.37 1.50
N THR A 91 12.95 14.64 0.55
CA THR A 91 12.92 14.06 -0.81
C THR A 91 13.57 12.67 -0.89
N THR A 92 14.16 12.17 0.19
CA THR A 92 14.96 10.92 0.23
C THR A 92 14.43 9.92 1.26
N PHE A 93 13.13 9.56 1.25
CA PHE A 93 12.61 8.69 2.32
C PHE A 93 11.84 7.47 1.83
N THR A 94 12.16 6.36 2.50
CA THR A 94 11.41 5.11 2.56
C THR A 94 9.97 5.41 2.96
N HIS A 95 9.05 5.22 2.03
CA HIS A 95 7.64 5.33 2.30
C HIS A 95 7.01 3.94 2.30
N LYS A 96 6.39 3.55 3.41
CA LYS A 96 5.28 2.60 3.30
C LYS A 96 4.09 3.42 2.86
N SER A 97 3.51 3.03 1.74
CA SER A 97 2.39 3.76 1.16
C SER A 97 1.24 2.81 0.97
N LYS A 98 0.05 3.20 1.45
CA LYS A 98 -1.16 2.39 1.34
C LYS A 98 -2.21 3.19 0.58
N ILE A 99 -2.62 2.67 -0.57
CA ILE A 99 -3.64 3.29 -1.42
C ILE A 99 -4.91 2.46 -1.33
N VAL A 100 -6.03 3.12 -1.11
CA VAL A 100 -7.36 2.49 -1.15
C VAL A 100 -8.08 2.99 -2.38
N TYR A 101 -8.59 2.06 -3.19
CA TYR A 101 -9.38 2.35 -4.38
C TYR A 101 -10.86 2.09 -4.14
N ASP A 102 -11.72 2.92 -4.72
CA ASP A 102 -13.17 2.72 -4.70
C ASP A 102 -13.63 1.69 -5.75
N LYS A 103 -14.96 1.50 -5.87
CA LYS A 103 -15.57 0.55 -6.82
C LYS A 103 -15.35 0.89 -8.29
N LYS A 104 -15.00 2.13 -8.61
CA LYS A 104 -14.70 2.62 -9.96
C LYS A 104 -13.21 2.58 -10.27
N GLY A 105 -12.37 2.30 -9.27
CA GLY A 105 -10.91 2.35 -9.39
C GLY A 105 -10.34 3.75 -9.16
N LEU A 106 -11.10 4.68 -8.59
CA LEU A 106 -10.61 5.98 -8.16
C LEU A 106 -9.92 5.85 -6.80
N ILE A 107 -8.86 6.63 -6.57
CA ILE A 107 -8.15 6.63 -5.29
C ILE A 107 -9.06 7.28 -4.24
N LYS A 108 -9.49 6.54 -3.24
CA LYS A 108 -10.28 7.02 -2.10
C LYS A 108 -9.40 7.64 -1.01
N SER A 109 -8.28 6.97 -0.70
CA SER A 109 -7.34 7.46 0.30
C SER A 109 -5.92 7.01 0.01
N TYR A 110 -4.97 7.81 0.48
CA TYR A 110 -3.54 7.51 0.43
C TYR A 110 -2.90 7.78 1.79
N LEU A 111 -2.47 6.71 2.44
CA LEU A 111 -1.68 6.81 3.67
C LEU A 111 -0.21 6.78 3.31
N LEU A 112 0.50 7.83 3.70
CA LEU A 112 1.93 8.00 3.52
C LEU A 112 2.62 7.94 4.88
N ASP A 113 3.33 6.85 5.14
CA ASP A 113 4.18 6.72 6.32
C ASP A 113 5.61 7.15 5.95
N THR A 114 5.99 8.35 6.39
CA THR A 114 7.33 8.90 6.19
C THR A 114 8.11 8.84 7.50
N PHE A 115 9.44 8.73 7.40
CA PHE A 115 10.34 8.79 8.56
C PHE A 115 10.17 10.08 9.39
N ALA A 116 9.79 11.18 8.75
CA ALA A 116 9.69 12.51 9.38
C ALA A 116 8.29 12.84 9.91
N PHE A 117 7.23 12.27 9.34
CA PHE A 117 5.84 12.73 9.53
C PHE A 117 4.83 11.63 9.86
N ARG A 118 5.28 10.40 10.11
CA ARG A 118 4.48 9.22 10.52
C ARG A 118 2.96 9.38 10.29
N ASN A 119 2.45 8.72 9.25
CA ASN A 119 1.02 8.62 8.93
C ASN A 119 0.34 9.92 8.45
N ILE A 120 0.80 10.49 7.34
CA ILE A 120 0.02 11.50 6.62
C ILE A 120 -1.07 10.79 5.82
N LEU A 121 -2.34 11.05 6.13
CA LEU A 121 -3.49 10.49 5.41
C LEU A 121 -4.08 11.54 4.47
N PHE A 122 -4.11 11.22 3.18
CA PHE A 122 -4.88 11.96 2.20
C PHE A 122 -6.20 11.22 1.93
N ASN A 123 -7.32 11.94 1.93
CA ASN A 123 -8.61 11.44 1.47
C ASN A 123 -9.05 12.24 0.26
N PHE A 124 -9.70 11.58 -0.70
CA PHE A 124 -10.14 12.16 -1.96
C PHE A 124 -11.63 11.89 -2.16
N GLN A 125 -12.33 12.88 -2.70
CA GLN A 125 -13.75 12.80 -3.03
C GLN A 125 -13.95 13.22 -4.49
N TYR A 126 -14.93 12.60 -5.14
CA TYR A 126 -15.20 12.81 -6.55
C TYR A 126 -16.69 13.05 -6.78
N ASN A 127 -17.02 13.78 -7.85
CA ASN A 127 -18.39 13.93 -8.32
C ASN A 127 -18.85 12.69 -9.12
N THR A 128 -20.09 12.73 -9.61
CA THR A 128 -20.68 11.65 -10.42
C THR A 128 -19.97 11.43 -11.76
N LYS A 129 -19.31 12.47 -12.29
CA LYS A 129 -18.46 12.45 -13.49
C LYS A 129 -17.01 12.03 -13.20
N GLU A 130 -16.72 11.53 -11.99
CA GLU A 130 -15.39 11.04 -11.58
C GLU A 130 -14.31 12.13 -11.49
N GLN A 131 -14.73 13.39 -11.43
CA GLN A 131 -13.82 14.53 -11.26
C GLN A 131 -13.59 14.79 -9.76
N LEU A 132 -12.34 15.09 -9.38
CA LEU A 132 -11.96 15.34 -8.00
C LEU A 132 -12.64 16.61 -7.47
N THR A 133 -13.47 16.50 -6.43
CA THR A 133 -14.20 17.63 -5.82
C THR A 133 -13.54 18.12 -4.55
N GLU A 134 -12.87 17.24 -3.82
CA GLU A 134 -12.20 17.58 -2.58
C GLU A 134 -11.04 16.62 -2.32
N TRP A 135 -9.97 17.13 -1.72
CA TRP A 135 -9.07 16.30 -0.95
C TRP A 135 -8.70 16.94 0.39
N THR A 136 -8.44 16.09 1.38
CA THR A 136 -8.04 16.48 2.74
C THR A 136 -6.75 15.79 3.12
N ALA A 137 -5.83 16.48 3.78
CA ALA A 137 -4.64 15.92 4.40
C ALA A 137 -4.76 15.97 5.93
N THR A 138 -4.50 14.85 6.57
CA THR A 138 -4.61 14.66 8.02
C THR A 138 -3.30 14.09 8.57
N ILE A 139 -2.85 14.60 9.71
CA ILE A 139 -1.72 14.06 10.48
C ILE A 139 -2.22 13.89 11.92
N GLU A 140 -2.04 12.70 12.51
CA GLU A 140 -2.47 12.41 13.91
C GLU A 140 -3.90 12.90 14.18
N ASP A 141 -4.83 12.54 13.29
CA ASP A 141 -6.25 12.90 13.31
C ASP A 141 -6.59 14.40 13.18
N SER A 142 -5.58 15.25 13.00
CA SER A 142 -5.74 16.68 12.75
C SER A 142 -5.72 17.00 11.26
N VAL A 143 -6.79 17.59 10.74
CA VAL A 143 -6.83 18.07 9.35
C VAL A 143 -5.88 19.27 9.22
N ILE A 144 -4.82 19.09 8.44
CA ILE A 144 -3.81 20.13 8.18
C ILE A 144 -4.10 20.91 6.90
N HIS A 145 -4.81 20.29 5.96
CA HIS A 145 -5.18 20.95 4.70
C HIS A 145 -6.43 20.36 4.08
N THR A 146 -7.23 21.21 3.46
CA THR A 146 -8.34 20.81 2.58
C THR A 146 -8.33 21.68 1.34
N ARG A 147 -8.56 21.04 0.18
CA ARG A 147 -8.72 21.73 -1.10
C ARG A 147 -9.98 21.23 -1.79
N LYS A 148 -10.81 22.17 -2.24
CA LYS A 148 -12.07 21.92 -2.94
C LYS A 148 -12.03 22.42 -4.37
N PHE A 149 -12.72 21.73 -5.25
CA PHE A 149 -12.81 22.00 -6.68
C PHE A 149 -14.27 22.03 -7.12
N PHE A 150 -14.58 22.96 -7.99
CA PHE A 150 -15.92 23.19 -8.54
C PHE A 150 -15.80 23.24 -10.06
N TYR A 151 -16.75 22.64 -10.76
CA TYR A 151 -16.73 22.51 -12.21
C TYR A 151 -18.04 23.02 -12.81
N TYR A 152 -17.94 23.58 -14.02
CA TYR A 152 -19.11 23.84 -14.86
C TYR A 152 -19.73 22.53 -15.36
N GLU A 153 -20.97 22.59 -15.86
CA GLU A 153 -21.66 21.41 -16.40
C GLU A 153 -20.90 20.74 -17.56
N ASN A 154 -20.18 21.51 -18.37
CA ASN A 154 -19.34 21.00 -19.46
C ASN A 154 -18.05 20.32 -18.96
N GLY A 155 -17.78 20.31 -17.65
CA GLY A 155 -16.63 19.66 -17.03
C GLY A 155 -15.41 20.55 -16.81
N MET A 156 -15.43 21.80 -17.29
CA MET A 156 -14.33 22.76 -17.08
C MET A 156 -14.25 23.21 -15.62
N LEU A 157 -13.06 23.44 -15.10
CA LEU A 157 -12.87 23.90 -13.73
C LEU A 157 -13.39 25.33 -13.56
N GLN A 158 -14.36 25.52 -12.68
CA GLN A 158 -14.91 26.84 -12.36
C GLN A 158 -14.14 27.52 -11.24
N ARG A 159 -13.85 26.78 -10.16
CA ARG A 159 -13.30 27.36 -8.95
C ARG A 159 -12.53 26.35 -8.12
N ARG A 160 -11.55 26.84 -7.39
CA ARG A 160 -10.77 26.12 -6.38
C ARG A 160 -10.74 26.91 -5.09
N ILE A 161 -10.91 26.23 -3.95
CA ILE A 161 -10.86 26.84 -2.61
C ILE A 161 -9.85 26.09 -1.74
N LYS A 162 -9.12 26.84 -0.91
CA LYS A 162 -8.18 26.36 0.10
C LYS A 162 -8.70 26.78 1.49
N ASP A 163 -9.35 25.86 2.19
CA ASP A 163 -10.11 26.17 3.40
C ASP A 163 -9.23 26.65 4.56
N CYS A 164 -7.99 26.15 4.68
CA CYS A 164 -7.10 26.51 5.79
C CYS A 164 -6.55 27.94 5.73
N CYS A 165 -6.67 28.62 4.58
CA CYS A 165 -6.13 29.95 4.35
C CYS A 165 -7.20 30.96 3.88
N GLY A 166 -8.42 30.50 3.57
CA GLY A 166 -9.46 31.34 2.95
C GLY A 166 -9.15 31.76 1.52
N TYR A 167 -8.25 31.03 0.87
CA TYR A 167 -7.67 31.36 -0.43
C TYR A 167 -8.46 30.71 -1.56
N SER A 168 -8.76 31.44 -2.64
CA SER A 168 -9.55 30.89 -3.76
C SER A 168 -9.06 31.35 -5.12
N GLU A 169 -9.36 30.55 -6.13
CA GLU A 169 -9.05 30.80 -7.53
C GLU A 169 -10.30 30.47 -8.37
N GLU A 170 -10.67 31.32 -9.32
CA GLU A 170 -11.84 31.15 -10.18
C GLU A 170 -11.47 31.35 -11.65
N TRP A 171 -12.07 30.55 -12.54
CA TRP A 171 -11.89 30.62 -13.98
C TRP A 171 -13.25 30.83 -14.66
N ARG A 172 -13.28 31.71 -15.65
CA ARG A 172 -14.46 31.97 -16.49
C ARG A 172 -14.05 31.79 -17.94
N TYR A 173 -14.90 31.10 -18.69
CA TYR A 173 -14.64 30.75 -20.08
C TYR A 173 -15.74 31.31 -20.98
N ASP A 174 -15.42 31.46 -22.26
CA ASP A 174 -16.39 31.78 -23.29
C ASP A 174 -17.18 30.51 -23.71
N LYS A 175 -18.05 30.66 -24.71
CA LYS A 175 -18.86 29.57 -25.24
C LYS A 175 -18.05 28.50 -26.00
N ASN A 176 -16.84 28.83 -26.45
CA ASN A 176 -15.95 27.93 -27.18
C ASN A 176 -14.96 27.19 -26.24
N GLY A 177 -14.92 27.58 -24.96
CA GLY A 177 -14.02 27.01 -23.95
C GLY A 177 -12.70 27.78 -23.79
N GLU A 178 -12.59 28.98 -24.36
CA GLU A 178 -11.45 29.88 -24.20
C GLU A 178 -11.56 30.64 -22.89
N LEU A 179 -10.45 30.81 -22.17
CA LEU A 179 -10.43 31.51 -20.88
C LEU A 179 -10.68 33.01 -21.10
N LEU A 180 -11.68 33.57 -20.43
CA LEU A 180 -12.05 34.99 -20.44
C LEU A 180 -11.59 35.72 -19.19
N GLN A 181 -11.58 35.05 -18.05
CA GLN A 181 -11.24 35.69 -16.78
C GLN A 181 -10.69 34.69 -15.77
N TYR A 182 -9.68 35.13 -15.02
CA TYR A 182 -9.11 34.41 -13.88
C TYR A 182 -9.07 35.33 -12.67
N ILE A 183 -9.58 34.84 -11.54
CA ILE A 183 -9.67 35.60 -10.29
C ILE A 183 -8.94 34.83 -9.22
N GLN A 184 -7.97 35.47 -8.57
CA GLN A 184 -7.20 34.91 -7.46
C GLN A 184 -7.42 35.75 -6.22
N ASN A 185 -7.78 35.10 -5.11
CA ASN A 185 -8.03 35.74 -3.82
C ASN A 185 -7.15 35.11 -2.75
N TRP A 186 -6.20 35.88 -2.23
CA TRP A 186 -5.32 35.49 -1.11
C TRP A 186 -5.69 36.18 0.21
N GLY A 187 -6.98 36.39 0.45
CA GLY A 187 -7.54 36.93 1.68
C GLY A 187 -7.54 38.46 1.74
N LYS A 188 -6.39 39.12 1.53
CA LYS A 188 -6.29 40.59 1.50
C LYS A 188 -6.12 41.18 0.10
N ASP A 189 -5.55 40.40 -0.82
CA ASP A 189 -5.30 40.82 -2.20
C ASP A 189 -6.15 39.96 -3.15
N ILE A 190 -7.03 40.62 -3.90
CA ILE A 190 -7.80 40.01 -4.99
C ILE A 190 -7.21 40.50 -6.30
N LYS A 191 -6.71 39.59 -7.12
CA LYS A 191 -6.24 39.86 -8.48
C LYS A 191 -7.26 39.30 -9.47
N THR A 192 -7.75 40.14 -10.36
CA THR A 192 -8.60 39.75 -11.49
C THR A 192 -7.83 39.99 -12.77
N ILE A 193 -7.82 39.00 -13.65
CA ILE A 193 -7.15 39.03 -14.94
C ILE A 193 -8.23 38.76 -15.98
N ASN A 194 -8.41 39.71 -16.90
CA ASN A 194 -9.31 39.55 -18.04
C ASN A 194 -8.47 39.15 -19.25
N TYR A 195 -9.02 38.29 -20.10
CA TYR A 195 -8.37 37.81 -21.31
C TYR A 195 -9.27 38.22 -22.48
N ASP A 196 -8.71 38.92 -23.46
CA ASP A 196 -9.37 39.12 -24.76
C ASP A 196 -8.97 37.96 -25.69
N PRO A 197 -9.91 37.10 -26.14
CA PRO A 197 -9.61 36.02 -27.07
C PRO A 197 -9.07 36.50 -28.43
N ASN A 198 -9.18 37.80 -28.76
CA ASN A 198 -8.71 38.38 -30.02
C ASN A 198 -7.40 39.18 -29.88
N GLU A 199 -6.97 39.56 -28.68
CA GLU A 199 -5.66 40.19 -28.48
C GLU A 199 -4.60 39.10 -28.31
N LYS A 200 -3.74 38.95 -29.32
CA LYS A 200 -2.40 38.38 -29.10
C LYS A 200 -1.60 39.41 -28.31
N GLU A 201 -1.82 39.50 -26.99
CA GLU A 201 -0.95 40.27 -26.11
C GLU A 201 0.43 39.57 -26.08
N GLU A 202 1.34 40.04 -26.92
CA GLU A 202 2.78 39.95 -26.68
C GLU A 202 3.16 41.03 -25.67
N GLU A 203 3.12 40.70 -24.38
CA GLU A 203 3.76 41.52 -23.35
C GLU A 203 4.85 40.71 -22.63
N SER A 204 6.10 41.10 -22.86
CA SER A 204 7.29 40.64 -22.13
C SER A 204 7.68 41.68 -21.10
N ASP A 205 7.31 41.45 -19.84
CA ASP A 205 7.77 42.25 -18.69
C ASP A 205 8.94 41.56 -17.97
N THR A 206 9.86 40.99 -18.74
CA THR A 206 11.19 40.66 -18.27
C THR A 206 12.14 41.67 -18.92
N ASP A 207 13.24 42.06 -18.27
CA ASP A 207 14.35 42.82 -18.89
C ASP A 207 15.05 41.98 -20.00
N GLU A 208 14.29 41.12 -20.69
CA GLU A 208 14.70 40.22 -21.74
C GLU A 208 14.30 40.83 -23.08
N LEU A 209 15.30 41.24 -23.87
CA LEU A 209 15.06 41.65 -25.26
C LEU A 209 14.56 40.44 -26.04
N ILE A 210 13.46 40.59 -26.77
CA ILE A 210 12.91 39.54 -27.64
C ILE A 210 13.01 40.03 -29.09
N GLU A 211 13.61 39.22 -29.94
CA GLU A 211 13.70 39.45 -31.39
C GLU A 211 13.13 38.24 -32.13
N TYR A 212 12.73 38.44 -33.39
CA TYR A 212 12.38 37.35 -34.30
C TYR A 212 13.30 37.42 -35.51
N ASP A 213 13.84 36.28 -35.94
CA ASP A 213 14.64 36.22 -37.16
C ASP A 213 13.77 36.10 -38.43
N GLU A 214 14.42 36.15 -39.59
CA GLU A 214 13.75 36.05 -40.90
C GLU A 214 13.01 34.72 -41.13
N THR A 215 13.30 33.70 -40.31
CA THR A 215 12.63 32.39 -40.34
C THR A 215 11.42 32.32 -39.40
N GLY A 216 11.20 33.36 -38.60
CA GLY A 216 10.17 33.41 -37.56
C GLY A 216 10.60 32.75 -36.24
N ALA A 217 11.89 32.44 -36.05
CA ALA A 217 12.39 31.90 -34.80
C ALA A 217 12.43 33.00 -33.72
N LYS A 218 12.05 32.65 -32.49
CA LYS A 218 12.04 33.57 -31.35
C LYS A 218 13.41 33.59 -30.69
N ILE A 219 14.02 34.75 -30.57
CA ILE A 219 15.29 35.01 -29.90
C ILE A 219 14.99 35.72 -28.59
N VAL A 220 15.46 35.17 -27.47
CA VAL A 220 15.30 35.77 -26.14
C VAL A 220 16.68 36.03 -25.55
N TYR A 221 16.97 37.29 -25.24
CA TYR A 221 18.19 37.69 -24.54
C TYR A 221 17.89 37.81 -23.05
N HIS A 222 18.71 37.22 -22.18
CA HIS A 222 18.54 37.25 -20.73
C HIS A 222 19.38 38.37 -20.08
N GLU A 223 18.99 38.85 -18.89
CA GLU A 223 19.68 39.92 -18.13
C GLU A 223 21.20 39.73 -17.95
N LYS A 224 21.69 38.48 -17.99
CA LYS A 224 23.13 38.15 -17.89
C LYS A 224 23.87 38.14 -19.24
N GLY A 225 23.18 38.54 -20.30
CA GLY A 225 23.66 38.62 -21.67
C GLY A 225 23.64 37.29 -22.45
N ASN A 226 23.28 36.16 -21.82
CA ASN A 226 23.03 34.89 -22.52
C ASN A 226 21.81 35.02 -23.44
N LYS A 227 21.69 34.19 -24.48
CA LYS A 227 20.49 34.16 -25.32
C LYS A 227 20.01 32.75 -25.61
N GLU A 228 18.72 32.59 -25.87
CA GLU A 228 18.14 31.38 -26.45
C GLU A 228 17.43 31.67 -27.77
N VAL A 229 17.51 30.73 -28.72
CA VAL A 229 16.82 30.80 -30.02
C VAL A 229 15.88 29.61 -30.14
N ILE A 230 14.59 29.86 -30.37
CA ILE A 230 13.50 28.89 -30.33
C ILE A 230 12.85 28.79 -31.71
N HIS A 231 12.83 27.60 -32.29
CA HIS A 231 12.20 27.32 -33.57
C HIS A 231 10.90 26.53 -33.39
N TYR A 232 9.91 26.83 -34.24
CA TYR A 232 8.59 26.22 -34.21
C TYR A 232 8.29 25.46 -35.51
N ASP A 233 7.43 24.44 -35.43
CA ASP A 233 6.80 23.83 -36.61
C ASP A 233 5.57 24.63 -37.09
N GLU A 234 4.96 24.19 -38.19
CA GLU A 234 3.76 24.79 -38.78
C GLU A 234 2.54 24.81 -37.84
N ASN A 235 2.53 23.97 -36.80
CA ASN A 235 1.48 23.90 -35.78
C ASN A 235 1.84 24.71 -34.52
N GLY A 236 2.95 25.45 -34.51
CA GLY A 236 3.40 26.25 -33.37
C GLY A 236 4.06 25.46 -32.24
N ARG A 237 4.47 24.21 -32.48
CA ARG A 237 5.19 23.37 -31.50
C ARG A 237 6.69 23.65 -31.57
N ILE A 238 7.38 23.71 -30.43
CA ILE A 238 8.84 23.86 -30.42
C ILE A 238 9.48 22.61 -31.03
N VAL A 239 10.36 22.81 -32.00
CA VAL A 239 11.17 21.75 -32.62
C VAL A 239 12.66 21.86 -32.27
N GLU A 240 13.14 23.05 -31.94
CA GLU A 240 14.53 23.28 -31.54
C GLU A 240 14.66 24.47 -30.56
N ILE A 241 15.54 24.35 -29.58
CA ILE A 241 16.01 25.45 -28.73
C ILE A 241 17.54 25.43 -28.68
N LYS A 242 18.18 26.53 -29.04
CA LYS A 242 19.63 26.72 -28.90
C LYS A 242 19.92 27.71 -27.78
N PHE A 243 20.73 27.30 -26.81
CA PHE A 243 21.18 28.15 -25.70
C PHE A 243 22.59 28.63 -25.97
N PHE A 244 22.81 29.92 -25.76
CA PHE A 244 24.10 30.56 -25.96
C PHE A 244 24.55 31.26 -24.67
N GLU A 245 25.79 31.03 -24.29
CA GLU A 245 26.48 31.77 -23.24
C GLU A 245 27.44 32.81 -23.84
N ILE A 246 27.68 33.89 -23.11
CA ILE A 246 28.72 34.86 -23.47
C ILE A 246 30.10 34.28 -23.13
N TYR A 247 30.97 34.19 -24.13
CA TYR A 247 32.36 33.78 -23.98
C TYR A 247 33.28 34.77 -24.71
N TYR A 248 34.14 35.48 -23.96
CA TYR A 248 35.16 36.40 -24.49
C TYR A 248 34.67 37.36 -25.61
N LYS A 249 33.51 37.98 -25.40
CA LYS A 249 32.83 38.94 -26.30
C LYS A 249 32.08 38.34 -27.50
N ASP A 250 31.95 37.01 -27.56
CA ASP A 250 31.14 36.32 -28.56
C ASP A 250 30.15 35.35 -27.91
N PHE A 251 29.22 34.82 -28.69
CA PHE A 251 28.28 33.80 -28.23
C PHE A 251 28.79 32.40 -28.54
N ARG A 252 28.83 31.53 -27.53
CA ARG A 252 29.08 30.09 -27.71
C ARG A 252 27.81 29.31 -27.42
N VAL A 253 27.50 28.31 -28.25
CA VAL A 253 26.41 27.39 -27.97
C VAL A 253 26.77 26.58 -26.71
N GLU A 254 25.97 26.74 -25.67
CA GLU A 254 26.05 25.98 -24.42
C GLU A 254 25.39 24.61 -24.57
N LYS A 255 24.19 24.59 -25.17
CA LYS A 255 23.46 23.37 -25.50
C LYS A 255 22.42 23.59 -26.58
N THR A 256 22.07 22.54 -27.30
CA THR A 256 20.96 22.51 -28.25
C THR A 256 19.99 21.42 -27.84
N ILE A 257 18.70 21.74 -27.84
CA ILE A 257 17.61 20.82 -27.57
C ILE A 257 16.79 20.69 -28.84
N THR A 258 16.47 19.47 -29.27
CA THR A 258 15.61 19.20 -30.43
C THR A 258 14.48 18.26 -30.05
N TYR A 259 13.32 18.44 -30.67
CA TYR A 259 12.12 17.65 -30.40
C TYR A 259 11.62 16.98 -31.67
N LYS A 260 11.24 15.70 -31.55
CA LYS A 260 10.51 14.97 -32.58
C LYS A 260 9.22 14.43 -32.00
N PHE A 261 8.13 14.64 -32.73
CA PHE A 261 6.78 14.28 -32.31
C PHE A 261 6.34 12.99 -32.99
N PHE A 262 5.77 12.09 -32.20
CA PHE A 262 5.14 10.84 -32.61
C PHE A 262 3.73 10.79 -32.02
N ASP A 263 2.94 9.79 -32.40
CA ASP A 263 1.59 9.60 -31.85
C ASP A 263 1.65 9.38 -30.32
N GLY A 264 1.28 10.42 -29.56
CA GLY A 264 1.28 10.43 -28.09
C GLY A 264 2.66 10.44 -27.41
N LYS A 265 3.77 10.64 -28.14
CA LYS A 265 5.14 10.62 -27.59
C LYS A 265 6.01 11.72 -28.19
N VAL A 266 6.99 12.17 -27.40
CA VAL A 266 8.01 13.14 -27.81
C VAL A 266 9.40 12.59 -27.53
N GLU A 267 10.27 12.61 -28.53
CA GLU A 267 11.71 12.41 -28.37
C GLU A 267 12.37 13.78 -28.21
N ARG A 268 13.01 14.03 -27.07
CA ARG A 268 13.90 15.17 -26.85
C ARG A 268 15.34 14.70 -26.97
N THR A 269 16.13 15.41 -27.77
CA THR A 269 17.59 15.24 -27.80
C THR A 269 18.26 16.51 -27.32
N THR A 270 19.03 16.42 -26.24
CA THR A 270 19.89 17.49 -25.73
C THR A 270 21.34 17.19 -26.14
N ILE A 271 22.04 18.17 -26.72
CA ILE A 271 23.47 18.11 -27.04
C ILE A 271 24.15 19.27 -26.34
N TYR A 272 25.12 18.99 -25.48
CA TYR A 272 25.88 19.98 -24.73
C TYR A 272 27.12 20.46 -25.50
N ALA A 273 27.72 21.54 -25.03
CA ALA A 273 28.91 22.16 -25.64
C ALA A 273 30.14 21.24 -25.68
N ASP A 274 30.23 20.27 -24.75
CA ASP A 274 31.25 19.22 -24.70
C ASP A 274 30.92 18.01 -25.59
N ARG A 275 29.82 18.09 -26.36
CA ARG A 275 29.29 17.03 -27.24
C ARG A 275 28.71 15.82 -26.51
N GLU A 276 28.61 15.85 -25.18
CA GLU A 276 27.75 14.89 -24.49
C GLU A 276 26.31 15.06 -24.98
N LYS A 277 25.61 13.93 -25.09
CA LYS A 277 24.28 13.90 -25.68
C LYS A 277 23.35 13.07 -24.81
N THR A 278 22.14 13.57 -24.62
CA THR A 278 21.05 12.86 -23.92
C THR A 278 19.85 12.77 -24.84
N VAL A 279 19.24 11.59 -24.94
CA VAL A 279 18.02 11.34 -25.70
C VAL A 279 16.96 10.78 -24.77
N ILE A 280 15.83 11.47 -24.66
CA ILE A 280 14.71 11.09 -23.79
C ILE A 280 13.45 10.92 -24.62
N LEU A 281 12.77 9.80 -24.44
CA LEU A 281 11.44 9.54 -25.02
C LEU A 281 10.42 9.61 -23.89
N PHE A 282 9.46 10.52 -23.97
CA PHE A 282 8.45 10.75 -22.94
C PHE A 282 7.07 10.96 -23.56
N LYS A 283 6.03 10.97 -22.71
CA LYS A 283 4.65 11.17 -23.12
C LYS A 283 4.44 12.58 -23.67
N ASP A 284 3.72 12.70 -24.78
CA ASP A 284 3.30 14.01 -25.29
C ASP A 284 2.26 14.61 -24.32
N ILE A 285 2.67 15.64 -23.60
CA ILE A 285 1.85 16.34 -22.60
C ILE A 285 1.49 17.69 -23.23
N GLU A 286 0.19 17.94 -23.41
CA GLU A 286 -0.28 19.19 -24.02
C GLU A 286 0.33 20.43 -23.35
N ARG A 287 0.82 21.36 -24.17
CA ARG A 287 1.24 22.69 -23.73
C ARG A 287 0.05 23.40 -23.07
N LYS A 288 0.10 23.52 -21.74
CA LYS A 288 -0.74 24.48 -21.02
C LYS A 288 0.06 25.77 -20.85
N LYS A 289 -0.45 26.88 -21.42
CA LYS A 289 0.03 28.23 -21.08
C LYS A 289 0.03 28.36 -19.56
N MET A 290 1.15 28.77 -18.99
CA MET A 290 1.28 28.95 -17.55
C MET A 290 1.49 30.40 -17.21
N GLU A 291 0.82 30.79 -16.14
CA GLU A 291 1.00 32.08 -15.51
C GLU A 291 2.09 31.97 -14.46
N SER A 292 3.13 32.78 -14.62
CA SER A 292 4.09 33.03 -13.55
C SER A 292 3.91 34.46 -13.04
N TYR A 293 3.95 34.63 -11.73
CA TYR A 293 3.82 35.94 -11.10
C TYR A 293 5.17 36.30 -10.47
N THR A 294 5.68 37.48 -10.78
CA THR A 294 6.84 38.07 -10.12
C THR A 294 6.41 39.34 -9.37
N THR A 295 7.13 39.66 -8.29
CA THR A 295 7.01 40.93 -7.58
C THR A 295 8.10 41.87 -8.07
N ASP A 296 7.76 43.13 -8.33
CA ASP A 296 8.76 44.18 -8.58
C ASP A 296 9.78 44.30 -7.42
N LEU A 297 10.93 44.92 -7.69
CA LEU A 297 12.04 45.11 -6.72
C LEU A 297 11.60 45.87 -5.44
N GLU A 298 10.44 46.55 -5.48
CA GLU A 298 9.86 47.30 -4.37
C GLU A 298 8.73 46.56 -3.63
N GLY A 299 8.37 45.36 -4.07
CA GLY A 299 7.37 44.49 -3.43
C GLY A 299 5.93 45.03 -3.48
N LYS A 300 5.60 45.91 -4.43
CA LYS A 300 4.29 46.60 -4.49
C LYS A 300 3.38 46.13 -5.62
N ASN A 301 3.91 45.65 -6.75
CA ASN A 301 3.09 45.17 -7.86
C ASN A 301 3.42 43.72 -8.24
N ASN A 302 2.36 42.90 -8.41
CA ASN A 302 2.45 41.55 -8.96
C ASN A 302 2.23 41.62 -10.47
N ILE A 303 3.29 41.59 -11.26
CA ILE A 303 3.23 41.59 -12.72
C ILE A 303 2.94 40.16 -13.20
N LEU A 304 2.02 40.01 -14.16
CA LEU A 304 1.68 38.74 -14.80
C LEU A 304 2.63 38.52 -15.97
N LEU A 305 3.42 37.44 -15.91
CA LEU A 305 4.29 37.06 -17.03
C LEU A 305 3.70 35.82 -17.72
N PHE A 306 3.31 35.99 -18.98
CA PHE A 306 3.15 34.88 -19.91
C PHE A 306 4.53 34.51 -20.44
N ARG A 307 5.17 33.51 -19.83
CA ARG A 307 6.28 32.84 -20.52
C ARG A 307 5.68 31.83 -21.49
N ASP A 308 6.23 31.75 -22.70
CA ASP A 308 6.21 30.52 -23.49
C ASP A 308 6.98 29.47 -22.69
N VAL A 309 6.34 28.88 -21.68
CA VAL A 309 7.02 27.92 -20.83
C VAL A 309 7.30 26.69 -21.70
N LYS A 310 8.57 26.26 -21.69
CA LYS A 310 8.99 24.88 -22.03
C LYS A 310 8.00 23.89 -21.38
N TYR A 311 7.83 22.68 -21.91
CA TYR A 311 6.84 21.75 -21.34
C TYR A 311 7.05 21.68 -19.82
N LYS A 312 5.99 21.93 -19.03
CA LYS A 312 6.07 22.07 -17.54
C LYS A 312 6.79 20.89 -16.87
N GLU A 313 6.72 19.74 -17.53
CA GLU A 313 7.11 18.42 -17.06
C GLU A 313 8.17 17.82 -17.98
N GLU A 314 9.04 18.66 -18.57
CA GLU A 314 10.19 18.12 -19.29
C GLU A 314 11.08 17.35 -18.32
N PRO A 315 11.40 16.08 -18.63
CA PRO A 315 12.29 15.26 -17.79
C PRO A 315 13.68 15.92 -17.66
N ASP A 316 14.38 15.69 -16.56
CA ASP A 316 15.74 16.22 -16.39
C ASP A 316 16.69 15.50 -17.38
N ASP A 317 17.81 16.11 -17.76
CA ASP A 317 18.82 15.36 -18.54
C ASP A 317 19.58 14.34 -17.65
N SER A 318 19.36 14.39 -16.34
CA SER A 318 19.90 13.49 -15.33
C SER A 318 19.07 12.21 -15.16
N LEU A 319 19.69 11.09 -15.52
CA LEU A 319 19.17 9.74 -15.26
C LEU A 319 18.85 9.45 -13.78
N ASP A 320 19.37 10.24 -12.83
CA ASP A 320 19.14 10.01 -11.41
C ASP A 320 17.79 10.55 -10.92
N TYR A 321 17.27 11.60 -11.55
CA TYR A 321 16.00 12.22 -11.18
C TYR A 321 14.80 11.54 -11.87
N ASP A 322 14.96 11.10 -13.11
CA ASP A 322 13.84 10.56 -13.91
C ASP A 322 13.53 9.08 -13.67
N ARG A 323 14.28 8.41 -12.77
CA ARG A 323 14.14 6.96 -12.49
C ARG A 323 12.72 6.55 -12.07
N TYR A 324 11.89 7.50 -11.67
CA TYR A 324 10.54 7.29 -11.18
C TYR A 324 9.49 8.21 -11.82
N ASP A 325 9.89 9.02 -12.80
CA ASP A 325 8.94 9.85 -13.56
C ASP A 325 8.16 8.95 -14.53
N GLU A 326 6.89 8.69 -14.20
CA GLU A 326 5.99 7.81 -14.97
C GLU A 326 5.59 8.37 -16.35
N ASN A 327 6.08 9.55 -16.73
CA ASN A 327 5.93 10.10 -18.07
C ASN A 327 7.06 9.68 -19.03
N VAL A 328 8.17 9.14 -18.53
CA VAL A 328 9.34 8.78 -19.35
C VAL A 328 9.34 7.31 -19.76
N PHE A 329 9.54 7.04 -21.05
CA PHE A 329 9.65 5.69 -21.62
C PHE A 329 11.11 5.23 -21.71
N SER A 330 12.05 6.12 -22.02
CA SER A 330 13.47 5.78 -22.06
C SER A 330 14.34 7.03 -21.96
N CYS A 331 15.54 6.89 -21.41
CA CYS A 331 16.58 7.90 -21.46
C CYS A 331 17.92 7.24 -21.79
N THR A 332 18.68 7.84 -22.71
CA THR A 332 19.99 7.34 -23.14
C THR A 332 21.00 8.49 -23.11
N GLN A 333 22.12 8.27 -22.43
CA GLN A 333 23.24 9.20 -22.34
C GLN A 333 24.41 8.69 -23.19
N TYR A 334 25.06 9.62 -23.88
CA TYR A 334 26.20 9.37 -24.75
C TYR A 334 27.37 10.27 -24.34
N ASP A 335 28.59 9.74 -24.42
CA ASP A 335 29.81 10.52 -24.23
C ASP A 335 30.10 11.42 -25.45
N GLU A 336 31.14 12.24 -25.34
CA GLU A 336 31.65 13.12 -26.40
C GLU A 336 32.01 12.41 -27.72
N ASN A 337 32.24 11.09 -27.67
CA ASN A 337 32.57 10.24 -28.82
C ASN A 337 31.33 9.56 -29.42
N GLY A 338 30.14 9.79 -28.84
CA GLY A 338 28.88 9.18 -29.26
C GLY A 338 28.69 7.74 -28.78
N ASN A 339 29.49 7.26 -27.82
CA ASN A 339 29.27 5.94 -27.22
C ASN A 339 28.18 6.03 -26.15
N GLU A 340 27.26 5.07 -26.15
CA GLU A 340 26.26 4.93 -25.09
C GLU A 340 26.97 4.66 -23.75
N THR A 341 26.81 5.56 -22.77
CA THR A 341 27.38 5.40 -21.44
C THR A 341 26.39 4.76 -20.49
N LYS A 342 25.14 5.23 -20.51
CA LYS A 342 24.04 4.75 -19.67
C LYS A 342 22.73 4.84 -20.43
N LYS A 343 21.83 3.91 -20.13
CA LYS A 343 20.49 3.91 -20.71
C LYS A 343 19.50 3.27 -19.75
N TYR A 344 18.25 3.70 -19.80
CA TYR A 344 17.17 2.88 -19.32
C TYR A 344 16.03 2.82 -20.32
N ILE A 345 15.28 1.72 -20.26
CA ILE A 345 14.05 1.51 -21.01
C ILE A 345 12.98 1.09 -20.02
N ARG A 346 11.79 1.70 -20.10
CA ARG A 346 10.65 1.40 -19.26
C ARG A 346 9.49 0.83 -20.06
N THR A 347 8.95 -0.25 -19.54
CA THR A 347 7.75 -0.92 -20.04
C THR A 347 6.61 -0.69 -19.04
N TYR A 348 5.50 -0.16 -19.52
CA TYR A 348 4.28 0.05 -18.73
C TYR A 348 3.30 -1.11 -18.96
N PHE A 349 2.69 -1.58 -17.88
CA PHE A 349 1.67 -2.63 -17.91
C PHE A 349 0.27 -2.03 -17.71
N GLU A 350 -0.76 -2.68 -18.23
CA GLU A 350 -2.16 -2.20 -18.20
C GLU A 350 -2.69 -1.94 -16.77
N ASN A 351 -2.16 -2.65 -15.78
CA ASN A 351 -2.54 -2.53 -14.38
C ASN A 351 -1.84 -1.36 -13.64
N GLY A 352 -1.10 -0.50 -14.34
CA GLY A 352 -0.38 0.64 -13.76
C GLY A 352 0.94 0.26 -13.07
N LEU A 353 1.39 -0.98 -13.25
CA LEU A 353 2.76 -1.40 -12.93
C LEU A 353 3.69 -1.00 -14.07
N TRP A 354 4.99 -0.97 -13.77
CA TRP A 354 6.01 -0.81 -14.79
C TRP A 354 7.31 -1.51 -14.39
N GLU A 355 8.11 -1.80 -15.39
CA GLU A 355 9.47 -2.32 -15.27
C GLU A 355 10.44 -1.38 -15.98
N THR A 356 11.57 -1.08 -15.36
CA THR A 356 12.67 -0.31 -15.97
C THR A 356 13.94 -1.16 -15.98
N VAL A 357 14.50 -1.38 -17.17
CA VAL A 357 15.80 -2.04 -17.35
C VAL A 357 16.88 -0.96 -17.49
N TYR A 358 17.92 -1.05 -16.67
CA TYR A 358 19.07 -0.14 -16.70
C TYR A 358 20.26 -0.81 -17.37
N TYR A 359 20.91 -0.07 -18.26
CA TYR A 359 22.10 -0.46 -19.00
C TYR A 359 23.25 0.49 -18.67
N GLU A 360 24.45 -0.06 -18.63
CA GLU A 360 25.69 0.70 -18.55
C GLU A 360 26.63 0.18 -19.63
N LYS A 361 27.08 1.08 -20.51
CA LYS A 361 27.90 0.76 -21.69
C LYS A 361 27.31 -0.38 -22.52
N GLY A 362 26.00 -0.33 -22.77
CA GLY A 362 25.24 -1.35 -23.52
C GLY A 362 24.97 -2.66 -22.79
N VAL A 363 25.49 -2.86 -21.57
CA VAL A 363 25.28 -4.09 -20.79
C VAL A 363 24.14 -3.89 -19.79
N PRO A 364 23.10 -4.74 -19.77
CA PRO A 364 22.05 -4.64 -18.76
C PRO A 364 22.63 -4.91 -17.35
N LYS A 365 22.30 -4.06 -16.38
CA LYS A 365 22.84 -4.10 -15.02
C LYS A 365 21.79 -4.47 -13.99
N SER A 366 20.63 -3.81 -14.04
CA SER A 366 19.57 -4.06 -13.08
C SER A 366 18.20 -3.79 -13.69
N ILE A 367 17.20 -4.39 -13.06
CA ILE A 367 15.79 -4.22 -13.38
C ILE A 367 15.08 -3.68 -12.14
N ILE A 368 14.41 -2.54 -12.25
CA ILE A 368 13.54 -2.01 -11.21
C ILE A 368 12.09 -2.23 -11.60
N ARG A 369 11.33 -2.89 -10.73
CA ARG A 369 9.88 -3.05 -10.89
C ARG A 369 9.12 -2.21 -9.88
N LYS A 370 8.16 -1.44 -10.37
CA LYS A 370 7.02 -1.02 -9.55
C LYS A 370 6.09 -2.21 -9.46
N GLU A 371 5.87 -2.68 -8.25
CA GLU A 371 4.93 -3.72 -7.92
C GLU A 371 3.94 -3.19 -6.88
N TYR A 372 2.87 -3.94 -6.67
CA TYR A 372 2.04 -3.74 -5.51
C TYR A 372 1.84 -5.05 -4.76
N ASN A 373 1.85 -4.97 -3.43
CA ASN A 373 1.18 -5.97 -2.63
C ASN A 373 -0.29 -5.57 -2.61
N ILE A 374 -1.15 -6.41 -3.15
CA ILE A 374 -2.56 -6.28 -2.83
C ILE A 374 -2.62 -6.60 -1.33
N PHE A 375 -2.91 -5.59 -0.50
CA PHE A 375 -3.56 -5.90 0.75
C PHE A 375 -4.84 -6.55 0.28
N LYS A 376 -4.88 -7.90 0.25
CA LYS A 376 -6.11 -8.61 -0.01
C LYS A 376 -7.08 -7.90 0.90
N ASN A 377 -8.05 -7.19 0.31
CA ASN A 377 -9.25 -6.86 1.02
C ASN A 377 -9.94 -8.22 1.26
N LEU A 378 -9.38 -9.05 2.15
CA LEU A 378 -10.06 -9.19 3.41
C LEU A 378 -10.10 -7.73 3.89
N ASN A 379 -11.19 -6.99 3.72
CA ASN A 379 -12.14 -6.93 4.82
C ASN A 379 -11.67 -7.78 5.99
N TYR A 380 -10.53 -7.42 6.60
CA TYR A 380 -10.26 -7.74 7.97
C TYR A 380 -11.11 -6.79 8.84
N MET A 381 -12.35 -6.56 8.39
CA MET A 381 -13.44 -6.31 9.29
C MET A 381 -13.75 -7.68 9.85
N TYR A 382 -13.48 -7.83 11.14
CA TYR A 382 -14.06 -8.90 11.92
C TYR A 382 -15.53 -9.06 11.53
N THR A 383 -15.91 -10.27 11.10
CA THR A 383 -17.28 -10.53 10.65
C THR A 383 -18.25 -10.17 11.76
N GLN A 384 -19.46 -9.77 11.39
CA GLN A 384 -20.50 -9.49 12.39
C GLN A 384 -20.73 -10.72 13.28
N ALA A 385 -20.68 -11.92 12.69
CA ALA A 385 -20.72 -13.19 13.41
C ALA A 385 -19.60 -13.33 14.46
N PHE A 386 -18.35 -12.94 14.16
CA PHE A 386 -17.27 -12.98 15.14
C PHE A 386 -17.47 -11.96 16.27
N LYS A 387 -17.92 -10.74 15.96
CA LYS A 387 -18.22 -9.72 16.97
C LYS A 387 -19.31 -10.21 17.94
N GLU A 388 -20.34 -10.85 17.40
CA GLU A 388 -21.40 -11.47 18.20
C GLU A 388 -20.88 -12.64 19.04
N ALA A 389 -19.98 -13.46 18.52
CA ALA A 389 -19.33 -14.53 19.30
C ALA A 389 -18.51 -13.97 20.47
N VAL A 390 -17.74 -12.89 20.27
CA VAL A 390 -17.00 -12.22 21.36
C VAL A 390 -17.96 -11.64 22.41
N ALA A 391 -19.03 -10.98 21.98
CA ALA A 391 -20.05 -10.44 22.89
C ALA A 391 -20.76 -11.54 23.68
N TYR A 392 -21.08 -12.67 23.03
CA TYR A 392 -21.65 -13.84 23.68
C TYR A 392 -20.69 -14.42 24.73
N CYS A 393 -19.41 -14.58 24.38
CA CYS A 393 -18.40 -15.06 25.32
C CYS A 393 -18.27 -14.15 26.53
N LYS A 394 -18.29 -12.82 26.34
CA LYS A 394 -18.29 -11.85 27.44
C LYS A 394 -19.51 -11.99 28.35
N ALA A 395 -20.70 -12.14 27.77
CA ALA A 395 -21.94 -12.25 28.53
C ALA A 395 -22.04 -13.56 29.33
N ASN A 396 -21.33 -14.61 28.90
CA ASN A 396 -21.42 -15.96 29.46
C ASN A 396 -20.12 -16.43 30.11
N ASN A 397 -19.12 -15.56 30.29
CA ASN A 397 -17.85 -15.89 30.92
C ASN A 397 -17.11 -17.06 30.23
N LEU A 398 -17.04 -17.03 28.89
CA LEU A 398 -16.46 -18.10 28.07
C LEU A 398 -15.19 -17.64 27.34
N PHE A 399 -14.27 -18.57 27.12
CA PHE A 399 -13.08 -18.34 26.30
C PHE A 399 -13.42 -18.29 24.80
N VAL A 400 -12.91 -17.29 24.07
CA VAL A 400 -13.20 -17.12 22.64
C VAL A 400 -12.34 -18.06 21.79
N GLY A 401 -11.01 -17.89 21.88
CA GLY A 401 -10.06 -18.57 20.99
C GLY A 401 -8.85 -17.71 20.65
N TYR A 402 -7.99 -18.27 19.79
CA TYR A 402 -6.76 -17.66 19.28
C TYR A 402 -6.64 -17.82 17.76
N GLY A 403 -5.88 -16.93 17.12
CA GLY A 403 -5.58 -16.97 15.68
C GLY A 403 -6.46 -16.06 14.84
N ASN A 404 -6.51 -16.31 13.53
CA ASN A 404 -7.21 -15.48 12.55
C ASN A 404 -8.72 -15.84 12.50
N PRO A 405 -9.65 -14.99 12.98
CA PRO A 405 -11.09 -15.27 12.88
C PRO A 405 -11.63 -15.29 11.44
N ASN A 406 -10.90 -14.70 10.49
CA ASN A 406 -11.18 -14.78 9.05
C ASN A 406 -10.37 -15.90 8.36
N GLY A 407 -9.75 -16.79 9.14
CA GLY A 407 -8.96 -17.91 8.65
C GLY A 407 -9.81 -18.92 7.87
N LYS A 408 -9.14 -19.84 7.19
CA LYS A 408 -9.79 -20.92 6.42
C LYS A 408 -10.04 -22.18 7.25
N VAL A 409 -9.33 -22.32 8.37
CA VAL A 409 -9.37 -23.53 9.20
C VAL A 409 -9.76 -23.18 10.63
N LEU A 410 -10.81 -23.81 11.13
CA LEU A 410 -11.13 -23.84 12.56
C LEU A 410 -10.61 -25.14 13.15
N VAL A 411 -9.85 -25.08 14.24
CA VAL A 411 -9.46 -26.28 15.02
C VAL A 411 -10.09 -26.23 16.40
N ILE A 412 -10.80 -27.29 16.76
CA ILE A 412 -11.40 -27.46 18.09
C ILE A 412 -10.71 -28.62 18.79
N GLY A 413 -9.98 -28.31 19.86
CA GLY A 413 -9.34 -29.28 20.72
C GLY A 413 -10.21 -29.69 21.93
N LYS A 414 -9.56 -30.28 22.93
CA LYS A 414 -10.20 -30.72 24.17
C LYS A 414 -10.20 -29.59 25.21
N GLU A 415 -9.01 -29.18 25.64
CA GLU A 415 -8.73 -28.34 26.80
C GLU A 415 -7.27 -27.83 26.74
N ALA A 416 -7.03 -26.62 27.21
CA ALA A 416 -5.70 -26.00 27.20
C ALA A 416 -4.84 -26.53 28.37
N ALA A 417 -3.81 -27.33 28.11
CA ALA A 417 -3.05 -28.01 29.17
C ALA A 417 -2.00 -27.11 29.87
N HIS A 418 -2.44 -26.16 30.71
CA HIS A 418 -1.55 -25.18 31.36
C HIS A 418 -1.27 -25.42 32.85
N ILE A 419 -1.94 -26.40 33.49
CA ILE A 419 -1.93 -26.55 34.95
C ILE A 419 -1.18 -27.81 35.45
N PRO A 420 -0.33 -27.70 36.52
CA PRO A 420 0.25 -28.83 37.25
C PRO A 420 -0.78 -29.66 38.05
N GLN A 421 -0.39 -30.88 38.45
CA GLN A 421 -1.31 -31.88 39.01
C GLN A 421 -1.80 -31.60 40.44
N GLU A 422 -1.17 -30.65 41.13
CA GLU A 422 -1.34 -30.40 42.57
C GLU A 422 -2.31 -29.24 42.88
N GLU A 423 -3.09 -28.79 41.89
CA GLU A 423 -3.93 -27.60 42.03
C GLU A 423 -5.36 -27.92 42.52
N THR A 424 -5.90 -27.10 43.43
CA THR A 424 -7.26 -27.24 43.98
C THR A 424 -8.34 -26.82 42.98
N THR A 425 -9.57 -27.32 43.13
CA THR A 425 -10.72 -26.96 42.28
C THR A 425 -11.03 -25.46 42.28
N GLU A 426 -10.95 -24.80 43.44
CA GLU A 426 -11.11 -23.35 43.58
C GLU A 426 -10.07 -22.55 42.76
N ASN A 427 -8.83 -23.03 42.72
CA ASN A 427 -7.78 -22.42 41.88
C ASN A 427 -8.02 -22.65 40.38
N LEU A 428 -8.65 -23.77 39.98
CA LEU A 428 -9.02 -24.04 38.59
C LEU A 428 -10.11 -23.08 38.11
N GLU A 429 -11.13 -22.81 38.92
CA GLU A 429 -12.20 -21.86 38.60
C GLU A 429 -11.66 -20.43 38.48
N LYS A 430 -10.82 -20.00 39.43
CA LYS A 430 -10.17 -18.70 39.37
C LYS A 430 -9.30 -18.55 38.11
N LYS A 431 -8.55 -19.58 37.74
CA LYS A 431 -7.73 -19.56 36.53
C LYS A 431 -8.54 -19.59 35.24
N LYS A 432 -9.68 -20.31 35.22
CA LYS A 432 -10.65 -20.22 34.12
C LYS A 432 -11.09 -18.76 33.95
N GLU A 433 -11.50 -18.13 35.06
CA GLU A 433 -11.93 -16.73 35.09
C GLU A 433 -10.87 -15.78 34.54
N GLU A 434 -9.65 -15.83 35.09
CA GLU A 434 -8.53 -15.00 34.62
C GLU A 434 -8.21 -15.19 33.13
N LEU A 435 -8.24 -16.45 32.66
CA LEU A 435 -7.92 -16.79 31.28
C LEU A 435 -8.92 -16.20 30.29
N PHE A 436 -10.24 -16.38 30.52
CA PHE A 436 -11.21 -15.85 29.58
C PHE A 436 -11.35 -14.33 29.71
N GLN A 437 -11.27 -13.74 30.91
CA GLN A 437 -11.35 -12.29 31.09
C GLN A 437 -10.22 -11.60 30.31
N SER A 438 -9.01 -12.17 30.38
CA SER A 438 -7.87 -11.73 29.58
C SER A 438 -8.13 -11.88 28.09
N ASN A 439 -8.61 -13.05 27.64
CA ASN A 439 -8.88 -13.32 26.23
C ASN A 439 -9.98 -12.41 25.63
N VAL A 440 -11.09 -12.22 26.34
CA VAL A 440 -12.19 -11.35 25.94
C VAL A 440 -11.75 -9.90 25.89
N SER A 441 -11.05 -9.41 26.93
CA SER A 441 -10.57 -8.02 26.97
C SER A 441 -9.62 -7.70 25.81
N GLN A 442 -8.74 -8.65 25.46
CA GLN A 442 -7.85 -8.50 24.31
C GLN A 442 -8.62 -8.47 22.99
N TRP A 443 -9.63 -9.34 22.82
CA TRP A 443 -10.49 -9.30 21.63
C TRP A 443 -11.31 -8.01 21.54
N GLU A 444 -11.89 -7.52 22.65
CA GLU A 444 -12.58 -6.23 22.67
C GLU A 444 -11.67 -5.07 22.27
N HIS A 445 -10.43 -5.07 22.77
CA HIS A 445 -9.42 -4.09 22.37
C HIS A 445 -9.15 -4.15 20.86
N ILE A 446 -8.88 -5.33 20.32
CA ILE A 446 -8.64 -5.57 18.89
C ILE A 446 -9.84 -5.12 18.02
N LEU A 447 -11.06 -5.44 18.46
CA LEU A 447 -12.29 -5.04 17.76
C LEU A 447 -12.49 -3.52 17.79
N SER A 448 -12.13 -2.85 18.89
CA SER A 448 -12.25 -1.40 19.05
C SER A 448 -11.24 -0.61 18.21
N THR A 449 -10.01 -1.11 18.09
CA THR A 449 -8.93 -0.48 17.32
C THR A 449 -8.94 -0.91 15.85
N ASN A 450 -9.75 -1.91 15.49
CA ASN A 450 -9.69 -2.61 14.21
C ASN A 450 -8.26 -3.07 13.88
N GLU A 451 -7.55 -3.63 14.88
CA GLU A 451 -6.19 -4.11 14.69
C GLU A 451 -6.17 -5.17 13.58
N VAL A 452 -5.31 -4.96 12.58
CA VAL A 452 -5.12 -5.88 11.46
C VAL A 452 -3.86 -6.69 11.70
N PRO A 453 -3.92 -8.03 11.66
CA PRO A 453 -2.76 -8.83 11.95
C PRO A 453 -1.70 -8.77 10.84
N ASN A 454 -0.44 -8.54 11.21
CA ASN A 454 0.74 -8.62 10.36
C ASN A 454 1.43 -9.98 10.52
N TYR A 455 0.81 -11.03 9.98
CA TYR A 455 1.39 -12.38 10.01
C TYR A 455 2.71 -12.49 9.20
N ASP A 456 3.01 -11.60 8.26
CA ASP A 456 4.23 -11.72 7.44
C ASP A 456 5.38 -10.81 7.89
N GLY A 457 5.22 -10.06 9.00
CA GLY A 457 6.22 -9.15 9.54
C GLY A 457 6.76 -9.51 10.92
N GLU A 458 7.54 -8.59 11.49
CA GLU A 458 7.99 -8.69 12.89
C GLU A 458 6.78 -8.59 13.83
N ARG A 459 6.63 -9.61 14.68
CA ARG A 459 5.54 -9.66 15.66
C ARG A 459 6.09 -9.39 17.07
N PRO A 460 5.29 -8.85 18.00
CA PRO A 460 5.66 -8.89 19.40
C PRO A 460 5.69 -10.35 19.89
N ILE A 461 6.68 -10.70 20.71
CA ILE A 461 6.59 -11.92 21.54
C ILE A 461 5.63 -11.56 22.67
N SER A 462 4.34 -11.82 22.51
CA SER A 462 3.40 -11.56 23.59
C SER A 462 2.27 -12.59 23.63
N HIS A 463 2.04 -13.13 24.81
CA HIS A 463 0.82 -13.88 25.15
C HIS A 463 -0.39 -12.93 25.32
N GLU A 464 -0.21 -11.62 25.11
CA GLU A 464 -1.22 -10.59 25.32
C GLU A 464 -2.00 -10.22 24.05
N ASN A 465 -1.74 -10.90 22.93
CA ASN A 465 -2.50 -10.68 21.71
C ASN A 465 -3.00 -12.01 21.11
N PRO A 466 -4.32 -12.25 21.11
CA PRO A 466 -4.88 -13.54 20.70
C PRO A 466 -4.72 -13.82 19.20
N LEU A 467 -4.47 -12.81 18.35
CA LEU A 467 -4.12 -13.00 16.94
C LEU A 467 -2.77 -13.72 16.78
N TYR A 468 -1.87 -13.55 17.76
CA TYR A 468 -0.49 -14.04 17.70
C TYR A 468 -0.04 -14.76 18.98
N ALA A 469 -0.94 -15.39 19.74
CA ALA A 469 -0.65 -15.96 21.06
C ALA A 469 0.61 -16.88 21.13
N TYR A 470 1.06 -17.41 19.98
CA TYR A 470 2.28 -18.21 19.81
C TYR A 470 3.16 -17.76 18.64
N GLY A 471 2.93 -16.57 18.09
CA GLY A 471 3.72 -16.00 17.01
C GLY A 471 5.20 -15.90 17.39
N ASN A 472 6.08 -16.00 16.40
CA ASN A 472 7.55 -15.94 16.52
C ASN A 472 8.26 -17.10 17.24
N GLN A 473 7.56 -18.11 17.74
CA GLN A 473 8.24 -19.30 18.24
C GLN A 473 8.89 -20.07 17.07
N PHE A 474 10.10 -20.57 17.27
CA PHE A 474 10.77 -21.39 16.27
C PHE A 474 9.98 -22.66 15.99
N ASN A 475 9.95 -23.08 14.73
CA ASN A 475 9.36 -24.32 14.26
C ASN A 475 10.24 -25.54 14.63
N LYS A 476 10.45 -25.68 15.93
CA LYS A 476 11.19 -26.74 16.60
C LYS A 476 10.56 -26.98 17.97
N ARG A 477 10.71 -28.19 18.49
CA ARG A 477 10.16 -28.57 19.79
C ARG A 477 10.90 -27.85 20.91
N ASP A 478 10.15 -27.28 21.82
CA ASP A 478 10.67 -26.86 23.11
C ASP A 478 10.99 -28.10 23.97
N ILE A 479 12.26 -28.23 24.37
CA ILE A 479 12.79 -29.35 25.15
C ILE A 479 13.15 -28.91 26.56
N ARG A 480 12.38 -27.99 27.14
CA ARG A 480 12.47 -27.63 28.57
C ARG A 480 12.48 -28.91 29.41
N LYS A 481 13.63 -29.12 30.06
CA LYS A 481 13.83 -30.02 31.20
C LYS A 481 14.22 -29.13 32.37
N GLU A 482 14.00 -29.61 33.59
CA GLU A 482 14.44 -28.93 34.80
C GLU A 482 15.92 -28.51 34.66
N GLY A 483 16.20 -27.22 34.88
CA GLY A 483 17.55 -26.63 34.75
C GLY A 483 18.02 -26.25 33.34
N LYS A 484 17.22 -26.38 32.27
CA LYS A 484 17.59 -25.92 30.92
C LYS A 484 16.85 -24.65 30.49
N PRO A 485 17.54 -23.66 29.89
CA PRO A 485 16.92 -22.42 29.45
C PRO A 485 15.93 -22.66 28.29
N TYR A 486 14.94 -21.80 28.18
CA TYR A 486 14.01 -21.79 27.05
C TYR A 486 14.77 -21.63 25.72
N ASN A 487 14.50 -22.53 24.76
CA ASN A 487 15.24 -22.59 23.49
C ASN A 487 14.55 -21.83 22.33
N GLY A 488 13.46 -21.11 22.63
CA GLY A 488 12.64 -20.40 21.64
C GLY A 488 11.68 -21.30 20.84
N GLY A 489 11.62 -22.60 21.10
CA GLY A 489 10.73 -23.55 20.42
C GLY A 489 9.29 -23.53 20.93
N THR A 490 8.46 -24.44 20.41
CA THR A 490 7.03 -24.51 20.73
C THR A 490 6.56 -25.92 21.15
N SER A 491 5.29 -26.05 21.51
CA SER A 491 4.65 -27.31 21.92
C SER A 491 4.50 -28.28 20.74
N SER A 492 4.43 -29.59 21.03
CA SER A 492 4.17 -30.61 19.99
C SER A 492 2.87 -30.33 19.23
N THR A 493 1.82 -29.89 19.92
CA THR A 493 0.52 -29.55 19.33
C THR A 493 0.67 -28.46 18.27
N TYR A 494 1.38 -27.38 18.58
CA TYR A 494 1.53 -26.26 17.66
C TYR A 494 2.46 -26.59 16.49
N LEU A 495 3.45 -27.46 16.67
CA LEU A 495 4.21 -28.01 15.53
C LEU A 495 3.33 -28.84 14.58
N ASN A 496 2.32 -29.53 15.11
CA ASN A 496 1.40 -30.31 14.28
C ASN A 496 0.41 -29.41 13.55
N TYR A 497 -0.05 -28.32 14.17
CA TYR A 497 -0.85 -27.29 13.49
C TYR A 497 -0.03 -26.55 12.43
N GLU A 498 1.23 -26.24 12.72
CA GLU A 498 2.18 -25.70 11.73
C GLU A 498 2.34 -26.66 10.55
N LYS A 499 2.57 -27.94 10.82
CA LYS A 499 2.71 -28.94 9.76
C LYS A 499 1.44 -29.11 8.91
N LEU A 500 0.26 -28.92 9.49
CA LEU A 500 -1.01 -28.86 8.75
C LEU A 500 -1.02 -27.62 7.84
N TYR A 501 -0.69 -26.45 8.39
CA TYR A 501 -0.62 -25.20 7.65
C TYR A 501 0.38 -25.26 6.49
N GLU A 502 1.61 -25.71 6.74
CA GLU A 502 2.66 -25.86 5.73
C GLU A 502 2.19 -26.75 4.57
N GLN A 503 1.54 -27.88 4.85
CA GLN A 503 1.06 -28.78 3.79
C GLN A 503 -0.20 -28.27 3.06
N LEU A 504 -1.09 -27.56 3.76
CA LEU A 504 -2.31 -26.99 3.16
C LEU A 504 -2.01 -25.78 2.27
N PHE A 505 -1.17 -24.86 2.75
CA PHE A 505 -1.00 -23.52 2.17
C PHE A 505 0.38 -23.27 1.56
N LEU A 506 1.42 -24.00 1.98
CA LEU A 506 2.81 -23.77 1.54
C LEU A 506 3.41 -24.96 0.78
N GLN A 507 2.57 -25.87 0.28
CA GLN A 507 3.02 -27.05 -0.48
C GLN A 507 4.04 -27.93 0.29
N GLY A 508 4.03 -27.86 1.62
CA GLY A 508 4.95 -28.58 2.49
C GLY A 508 6.28 -27.86 2.77
N GLU A 509 6.47 -26.63 2.29
CA GLU A 509 7.63 -25.81 2.66
C GLU A 509 7.62 -25.56 4.17
N LYS A 510 8.74 -25.90 4.82
CA LYS A 510 8.89 -25.75 6.26
C LYS A 510 9.34 -24.34 6.61
N LEU A 511 8.58 -23.65 7.46
CA LEU A 511 8.96 -22.31 7.94
C LEU A 511 9.96 -22.38 9.10
N GLU A 512 10.80 -21.35 9.26
CA GLU A 512 11.72 -21.23 10.41
C GLU A 512 10.96 -20.99 11.73
N LYS A 513 9.88 -20.20 11.66
CA LYS A 513 9.00 -19.84 12.77
C LYS A 513 7.57 -20.26 12.46
N ILE A 514 6.81 -20.62 13.49
CA ILE A 514 5.42 -21.01 13.31
C ILE A 514 4.56 -19.82 12.86
N ASN A 515 3.67 -20.06 11.91
CA ASN A 515 2.79 -19.08 11.30
C ASN A 515 1.37 -19.60 11.03
N PHE A 516 1.00 -20.79 11.52
CA PHE A 516 -0.31 -21.38 11.23
C PHE A 516 -1.50 -20.47 11.60
N GLN A 517 -1.36 -19.61 12.62
CA GLN A 517 -2.43 -18.65 12.99
C GLN A 517 -2.87 -17.75 11.83
N LYS A 518 -2.04 -17.57 10.80
CA LYS A 518 -2.39 -16.82 9.59
C LYS A 518 -3.66 -17.34 8.93
N GLU A 519 -3.87 -18.65 8.92
CA GLU A 519 -5.02 -19.28 8.24
C GLU A 519 -5.92 -20.06 9.21
N PHE A 520 -5.57 -20.07 10.50
CA PHE A 520 -6.22 -20.90 11.52
C PHE A 520 -6.83 -20.04 12.62
N PHE A 521 -8.04 -20.40 13.04
CA PHE A 521 -8.60 -20.06 14.34
C PHE A 521 -8.64 -21.33 15.20
N ILE A 522 -8.26 -21.23 16.47
CA ILE A 522 -8.24 -22.37 17.39
C ILE A 522 -9.03 -22.06 18.65
N THR A 523 -9.73 -23.06 19.17
CA THR A 523 -10.45 -23.00 20.44
C THR A 523 -10.59 -24.41 21.03
N GLU A 524 -11.17 -24.54 22.22
CA GLU A 524 -11.24 -25.79 22.97
C GLU A 524 -12.70 -26.11 23.37
N PHE A 525 -13.05 -27.40 23.49
CA PHE A 525 -14.37 -27.81 23.99
C PHE A 525 -14.58 -27.47 25.47
N SER A 526 -13.53 -27.44 26.28
CA SER A 526 -13.56 -27.11 27.70
C SER A 526 -12.63 -25.93 28.00
N ASP A 527 -13.11 -24.98 28.79
CA ASP A 527 -12.36 -23.79 29.23
C ASP A 527 -11.45 -24.06 30.43
N TYR A 528 -11.70 -25.15 31.15
CA TYR A 528 -10.85 -25.54 32.27
C TYR A 528 -9.50 -26.04 31.74
N PRO A 529 -8.38 -25.38 32.12
CA PRO A 529 -7.07 -25.69 31.56
C PRO A 529 -6.41 -26.90 32.24
N THR A 530 -7.09 -28.05 32.18
CA THR A 530 -6.70 -29.29 32.87
C THR A 530 -6.06 -30.29 31.91
N LYS A 531 -5.35 -31.30 32.43
CA LYS A 531 -4.87 -32.42 31.61
C LYS A 531 -5.90 -33.54 31.62
N GLU A 532 -6.20 -34.12 30.46
CA GLU A 532 -7.07 -35.31 30.34
C GLU A 532 -6.63 -36.48 31.24
N SER A 533 -5.33 -36.58 31.53
CA SER A 533 -4.78 -37.60 32.43
C SER A 533 -5.26 -37.47 33.88
N TYR A 534 -5.86 -36.34 34.27
CA TYR A 534 -6.38 -36.11 35.62
C TYR A 534 -7.72 -36.82 35.77
N LYS A 535 -7.67 -38.02 36.33
CA LYS A 535 -8.84 -38.84 36.65
C LYS A 535 -9.33 -38.50 38.07
N ASN A 536 -9.92 -37.33 38.23
CA ASN A 536 -10.57 -36.87 39.46
C ASN A 536 -12.04 -36.55 39.13
N GLU A 537 -12.97 -36.97 39.99
CA GLU A 537 -14.41 -36.82 39.76
C GLU A 537 -14.87 -35.36 39.76
N ASP A 538 -14.31 -34.52 40.63
CA ASP A 538 -14.62 -33.08 40.69
C ASP A 538 -14.13 -32.35 39.42
N ILE A 539 -12.91 -32.68 38.97
CA ILE A 539 -12.36 -32.13 37.71
C ILE A 539 -13.20 -32.58 36.51
N GLU A 540 -13.68 -33.82 36.51
CA GLU A 540 -14.57 -34.31 35.46
C GLU A 540 -15.95 -33.63 35.50
N ALA A 541 -16.48 -33.30 36.68
CA ALA A 541 -17.71 -32.54 36.83
C ALA A 541 -17.56 -31.12 36.25
N LEU A 542 -16.47 -30.42 36.60
CA LEU A 542 -16.14 -29.09 36.04
C LEU A 542 -15.98 -29.13 34.52
N ARG A 543 -15.30 -30.16 34.00
CA ARG A 543 -15.15 -30.36 32.55
C ARG A 543 -16.50 -30.56 31.86
N LYS A 544 -17.36 -31.43 32.40
CA LYS A 544 -18.72 -31.64 31.88
C LYS A 544 -19.51 -30.35 31.87
N GLN A 545 -19.49 -29.61 32.97
CA GLN A 545 -20.15 -28.32 33.08
C GLN A 545 -19.66 -27.35 32.00
N SER A 546 -18.35 -27.16 31.86
CA SER A 546 -17.79 -26.25 30.85
C SER A 546 -18.15 -26.65 29.42
N ILE A 547 -18.18 -27.95 29.11
CA ILE A 547 -18.59 -28.42 27.78
C ILE A 547 -20.07 -28.10 27.52
N GLU A 548 -20.95 -28.33 28.49
CA GLU A 548 -22.37 -27.96 28.36
C GLU A 548 -22.56 -26.46 28.17
N GLU A 549 -21.84 -25.62 28.93
CA GLU A 549 -21.84 -24.15 28.81
C GLU A 549 -21.39 -23.68 27.41
N ARG A 550 -20.46 -24.40 26.78
CA ARG A 550 -19.89 -24.05 25.47
C ARG A 550 -20.64 -24.63 24.28
N LYS A 551 -21.53 -25.61 24.45
CA LYS A 551 -22.34 -26.16 23.33
C LYS A 551 -23.08 -25.08 22.52
N PRO A 552 -23.77 -24.11 23.15
CA PRO A 552 -24.44 -23.04 22.41
C PRO A 552 -23.47 -22.11 21.67
N LEU A 553 -22.26 -21.88 22.22
CA LEU A 553 -21.22 -21.07 21.57
C LEU A 553 -20.85 -21.67 20.20
N PHE A 554 -20.62 -22.99 20.13
CA PHE A 554 -20.28 -23.65 18.86
C PHE A 554 -21.41 -23.68 17.84
N ALA A 555 -22.66 -23.51 18.29
CA ALA A 555 -23.81 -23.41 17.39
C ALA A 555 -23.97 -22.01 16.76
N MET A 556 -23.19 -21.01 17.21
CA MET A 556 -23.22 -19.65 16.65
C MET A 556 -22.70 -19.60 15.21
N PRO A 557 -23.15 -18.64 14.39
CA PRO A 557 -22.77 -18.53 12.98
C PRO A 557 -21.25 -18.51 12.75
N PHE A 558 -20.48 -17.83 13.59
CA PHE A 558 -19.03 -17.71 13.45
C PHE A 558 -18.32 -19.06 13.31
N PHE A 559 -18.63 -20.03 14.17
CA PHE A 559 -17.99 -21.34 14.16
C PHE A 559 -18.46 -22.23 13.00
N LYS A 560 -19.52 -21.83 12.28
CA LYS A 560 -20.07 -22.52 11.12
C LYS A 560 -19.57 -21.97 9.79
N GLU A 561 -19.01 -20.76 9.77
CA GLU A 561 -18.57 -20.08 8.54
C GLU A 561 -17.27 -20.64 7.94
N PHE A 562 -16.46 -21.33 8.74
CA PHE A 562 -15.19 -21.88 8.28
C PHE A 562 -15.39 -22.97 7.22
N PRO A 563 -14.68 -22.92 6.07
CA PRO A 563 -14.77 -23.96 5.04
C PRO A 563 -14.19 -25.29 5.52
N ILE A 564 -13.24 -25.26 6.46
CA ILE A 564 -12.64 -26.45 7.05
C ILE A 564 -12.73 -26.35 8.57
N VAL A 565 -13.40 -27.32 9.19
CA VAL A 565 -13.44 -27.48 10.66
C VAL A 565 -12.74 -28.79 11.01
N ILE A 566 -11.74 -28.74 11.89
CA ILE A 566 -11.02 -29.93 12.38
C ILE A 566 -11.33 -30.09 13.86
N VAL A 567 -12.11 -31.12 14.18
CA VAL A 567 -12.40 -31.50 15.57
C VAL A 567 -11.34 -32.50 16.02
N ALA A 568 -10.24 -31.99 16.58
CA ALA A 568 -9.09 -32.76 17.06
C ALA A 568 -9.29 -33.20 18.54
N ALA A 569 -10.43 -33.82 18.83
CA ALA A 569 -10.88 -34.09 20.20
C ALA A 569 -11.09 -35.58 20.51
N GLY A 570 -10.74 -36.49 19.59
CA GLY A 570 -10.86 -37.93 19.83
C GLY A 570 -12.29 -38.33 20.22
N ASN A 571 -12.45 -39.00 21.36
CA ASN A 571 -13.75 -39.49 21.83
C ASN A 571 -14.63 -38.45 22.55
N TYR A 572 -14.17 -37.19 22.71
CA TYR A 572 -14.96 -36.16 23.41
C TYR A 572 -16.40 -36.01 22.89
N PRO A 573 -16.65 -35.92 21.57
CA PRO A 573 -18.02 -35.78 21.08
C PRO A 573 -18.94 -36.92 21.51
N SER A 574 -18.44 -38.16 21.50
CA SER A 574 -19.21 -39.32 21.99
C SER A 574 -19.33 -39.33 23.52
N ARG A 575 -18.24 -39.04 24.24
CA ARG A 575 -18.17 -39.08 25.72
C ARG A 575 -19.06 -38.02 26.38
N TYR A 576 -19.19 -36.85 25.77
CA TYR A 576 -19.92 -35.70 26.30
C TYR A 576 -21.18 -35.37 25.49
N HIS A 577 -21.64 -36.31 24.65
CA HIS A 577 -22.86 -36.19 23.87
C HIS A 577 -22.95 -34.88 23.06
N ILE A 578 -21.86 -34.52 22.38
CA ILE A 578 -21.80 -33.37 21.48
C ILE A 578 -22.23 -33.84 20.09
N ASN A 579 -23.42 -33.42 19.66
CA ASN A 579 -23.91 -33.72 18.33
C ASN A 579 -23.24 -32.81 17.29
N LEU A 580 -22.18 -33.29 16.64
CA LEU A 580 -21.42 -32.52 15.64
C LEU A 580 -22.27 -32.14 14.42
N GLU A 581 -23.17 -33.02 13.98
CA GLU A 581 -24.03 -32.78 12.82
C GLU A 581 -24.97 -31.60 13.05
N GLN A 582 -25.66 -31.60 14.20
CA GLN A 582 -26.54 -30.52 14.61
C GLN A 582 -25.76 -29.23 14.94
N THR A 583 -24.60 -29.35 15.58
CA THR A 583 -23.83 -28.17 16.03
C THR A 583 -23.26 -27.39 14.85
N PHE A 584 -22.80 -28.07 13.78
CA PHE A 584 -22.10 -27.44 12.66
C PHE A 584 -22.90 -27.41 11.34
N ASP A 585 -24.15 -27.88 11.36
CA ASP A 585 -25.01 -28.04 10.18
C ASP A 585 -24.32 -28.86 9.07
N VAL A 586 -23.82 -30.03 9.46
CA VAL A 586 -23.11 -30.99 8.59
C VAL A 586 -23.70 -32.39 8.73
N GLN A 587 -23.45 -33.26 7.76
CA GLN A 587 -23.90 -34.67 7.77
C GLN A 587 -22.69 -35.60 7.73
N TRP A 588 -22.66 -36.61 8.60
CA TRP A 588 -21.60 -37.61 8.62
C TRP A 588 -21.67 -38.50 7.37
N GLU A 589 -20.51 -38.86 6.81
CA GLU A 589 -20.41 -39.83 5.70
C GLU A 589 -20.72 -41.29 6.13
N GLU A 590 -21.15 -41.49 7.38
CA GLU A 590 -21.44 -42.81 7.98
C GLU A 590 -20.26 -43.80 7.87
N LYS A 591 -19.05 -43.25 7.73
CA LYS A 591 -17.83 -44.01 7.50
C LYS A 591 -16.68 -43.46 8.34
N THR A 592 -15.97 -44.37 8.98
CA THR A 592 -14.69 -44.09 9.62
C THR A 592 -13.56 -44.52 8.71
N THR A 593 -12.63 -43.60 8.44
CA THR A 593 -11.44 -43.88 7.66
C THR A 593 -10.28 -44.16 8.60
N GLU A 594 -9.73 -45.37 8.55
CA GLU A 594 -8.54 -45.75 9.30
C GLU A 594 -7.26 -45.27 8.62
N VAL A 595 -6.31 -44.77 9.41
CA VAL A 595 -5.00 -44.28 8.93
C VAL A 595 -3.87 -44.90 9.75
N GLY A 596 -3.21 -45.89 9.16
CA GLY A 596 -2.17 -46.66 9.83
C GLY A 596 -2.66 -47.38 11.09
N LYS A 597 -1.74 -47.73 11.98
CA LYS A 597 -2.10 -48.41 13.25
C LYS A 597 -2.60 -47.38 14.26
N LYS A 598 -3.89 -47.48 14.64
CA LYS A 598 -4.58 -46.73 15.72
C LYS A 598 -5.00 -45.28 15.41
N ASN A 599 -4.96 -44.80 14.16
CA ASN A 599 -5.50 -43.46 13.84
C ASN A 599 -6.68 -43.56 12.90
N TRP A 600 -7.52 -42.55 12.93
CA TRP A 600 -8.75 -42.50 12.16
C TRP A 600 -9.20 -41.06 11.98
N TYR A 601 -10.06 -40.83 11.00
CA TYR A 601 -10.87 -39.62 10.89
C TYR A 601 -12.25 -39.96 10.32
N ASN A 602 -13.23 -39.12 10.66
CA ASN A 602 -14.60 -39.14 10.17
C ASN A 602 -14.84 -37.85 9.40
N LEU A 603 -15.47 -37.95 8.23
CA LEU A 603 -15.79 -36.80 7.38
C LEU A 603 -17.25 -36.44 7.52
N HIS A 604 -17.53 -35.15 7.69
CA HIS A 604 -18.87 -34.60 7.65
C HIS A 604 -18.91 -33.45 6.64
N PHE A 605 -20.01 -33.32 5.91
CA PHE A 605 -20.16 -32.34 4.85
C PHE A 605 -21.37 -31.45 5.07
N SER A 606 -21.26 -30.17 4.73
CA SER A 606 -22.44 -29.30 4.66
C SER A 606 -23.35 -29.71 3.50
N LYS A 607 -24.65 -29.39 3.59
CA LYS A 607 -25.65 -29.72 2.56
C LYS A 607 -25.27 -29.24 1.15
N ASP A 608 -24.54 -28.12 1.06
CA ASP A 608 -24.08 -27.54 -0.20
C ASP A 608 -22.68 -28.02 -0.63
N ASN A 609 -22.06 -28.94 0.12
CA ASN A 609 -20.70 -29.46 -0.09
C ASN A 609 -19.62 -28.36 -0.18
N LYS A 610 -19.83 -27.21 0.47
CA LYS A 610 -18.84 -26.13 0.53
C LYS A 610 -18.02 -26.13 1.82
N ARG A 611 -18.44 -26.87 2.84
CA ARG A 611 -17.73 -27.00 4.10
C ARG A 611 -17.50 -28.46 4.44
N ILE A 612 -16.35 -28.73 5.06
CA ILE A 612 -15.99 -30.04 5.60
C ILE A 612 -15.69 -29.93 7.08
N LEU A 613 -16.22 -30.86 7.86
CA LEU A 613 -15.80 -31.11 9.23
C LEU A 613 -15.07 -32.45 9.29
N ILE A 614 -13.86 -32.44 9.83
CA ILE A 614 -13.00 -33.61 9.98
C ILE A 614 -12.86 -33.89 11.47
N HIS A 615 -13.54 -34.92 11.95
CA HIS A 615 -13.44 -35.39 13.33
C HIS A 615 -12.35 -36.46 13.44
N THR A 616 -11.38 -36.25 14.32
CA THR A 616 -10.20 -37.12 14.41
C THR A 616 -9.64 -37.20 15.84
N ARG A 617 -8.59 -38.00 16.03
CA ARG A 617 -7.82 -38.06 17.28
C ARG A 617 -7.17 -36.70 17.59
N GLN A 618 -6.82 -36.49 18.85
CA GLN A 618 -6.10 -35.30 19.28
C GLN A 618 -4.73 -35.22 18.59
N LEU A 619 -4.36 -34.02 18.13
CA LEU A 619 -3.10 -33.74 17.43
C LEU A 619 -1.98 -33.26 18.38
N SER A 620 -2.09 -33.54 19.68
CA SER A 620 -1.11 -33.10 20.68
C SER A 620 0.02 -34.11 20.91
N ASN A 621 -0.30 -35.39 21.14
CA ASN A 621 0.68 -36.45 21.39
C ASN A 621 0.26 -37.81 20.77
N SER A 622 1.25 -38.50 20.18
CA SER A 622 1.19 -39.91 19.76
C SER A 622 0.11 -40.27 18.72
N PHE A 623 0.24 -39.72 17.51
CA PHE A 623 -0.49 -40.17 16.32
C PHE A 623 0.47 -40.52 15.17
N SER A 624 0.03 -41.32 14.19
CA SER A 624 0.87 -41.71 13.03
C SER A 624 1.27 -40.49 12.19
N ARG A 625 2.49 -40.50 11.66
CA ARG A 625 2.95 -39.46 10.71
C ARG A 625 2.08 -39.36 9.45
N GLU A 626 1.26 -40.38 9.17
CA GLU A 626 0.33 -40.48 8.05
C GLU A 626 -0.97 -39.71 8.25
N LEU A 627 -1.37 -39.40 9.50
CA LEU A 627 -2.67 -38.79 9.79
C LEU A 627 -2.79 -37.38 9.21
N ILE A 628 -1.78 -36.52 9.42
CA ILE A 628 -1.78 -35.15 8.89
C ILE A 628 -1.88 -35.17 7.35
N PRO A 629 -1.02 -35.88 6.59
CA PRO A 629 -1.17 -35.98 5.14
C PRO A 629 -2.55 -36.46 4.68
N ALA A 630 -3.16 -37.40 5.40
CA ALA A 630 -4.51 -37.89 5.07
C ALA A 630 -5.58 -36.80 5.29
N ILE A 631 -5.53 -36.07 6.40
CA ILE A 631 -6.43 -34.93 6.68
C ILE A 631 -6.23 -33.83 5.64
N VAL A 632 -4.98 -33.49 5.30
CA VAL A 632 -4.64 -32.47 4.29
C VAL A 632 -5.26 -32.82 2.94
N LYS A 633 -5.17 -34.08 2.51
CA LYS A 633 -5.73 -34.54 1.23
C LYS A 633 -7.23 -34.26 1.13
N GLU A 634 -7.97 -34.43 2.22
CA GLU A 634 -9.41 -34.19 2.28
C GLU A 634 -9.72 -32.69 2.40
N ALA A 635 -9.07 -32.00 3.33
CA ALA A 635 -9.27 -30.56 3.56
C ALA A 635 -8.93 -29.70 2.33
N LYS A 636 -7.87 -30.04 1.59
CA LYS A 636 -7.41 -29.26 0.42
C LYS A 636 -8.46 -29.14 -0.69
N LYS A 637 -9.43 -30.06 -0.75
CA LYS A 637 -10.56 -30.00 -1.70
C LYS A 637 -11.48 -28.79 -1.47
N PHE A 638 -11.41 -28.18 -0.29
CA PHE A 638 -12.25 -27.07 0.17
C PHE A 638 -11.52 -25.72 0.21
N LEU A 639 -10.24 -25.69 -0.19
CA LEU A 639 -9.45 -24.48 -0.40
C LEU A 639 -9.55 -24.08 -1.88
N LYS A 640 -10.53 -23.21 -2.21
CA LYS A 640 -10.67 -22.61 -3.53
C LYS A 640 -10.25 -21.14 -3.53
#